data_AF-A0A1H8AR05-F1
#
_entry.id   AF-A0A1H8AR05-F1
#
_cell.length_a   1.000
_cell.length_b   1.000
_cell.length_c   1.000
_cell.angle_alpha   90.00
_cell.angle_beta   90.00
_cell.angle_gamma   90.00
#
_symmetry.space_group_name_H-M   'P 1'
#
loop_
_entity.id
_entity.type
_entity.pdbx_description
1 polymer ?
#
loop_
_entity_poly.entity_id
_entity_poly.type
_entity_poly.pdbx_seq_one_letter_code
_entity_poly.pdbx_strand_id
1 'polypeptide(L)'
;MNTLSLRGVSAAVAAALLWLAATPAGAIAFVATPQAQPSVSAAGFKHPALGFTLEQLEYARQQVRADVEPYKTYYNTLATVCCNYASLDLQPTNRDASKVDTPNTPNYNNGTGQTRMINDSQGALTQAILYYMTGKNEHRRNAMRILRTWSNMNPNGYAYFPDAHIHNGVPLFRMLMAAEIMRYTPADTTYAAYPLAWTATDTQKLKDNLIDPMERTFFASNERFMNQHVYSIAGRLAGAIFTDNRARYDETVEWLTVNASSTRQDINGGILPLIPLIGADNPLNTAGYPFYQIQEMMRDQAHGGDNVDNLIGLLRLVNSQGTKVDPYTGKPSMAGDAVSVYHFGDNRLLMGANSYAQFMLGYKTPWADTTGGSSGMSEAYRGRLYAAEGIAEIYNVYKYEQGVDVDTVAPYLATAASHQNGYVTPWGRGTPDNKDFGAEAFITLPKALTGKPLPPNTGMLETERKTIYLNGDWSTLTEGDRTFGRGAVTPSGATVVFHDIVYADRSKYAPVGLMIRTNAVTKLAASGTEDGKPWCEMTVPNTEGQWRYIVPDASTAATGARKLGDNIIYFKFSGAEGANVDVDFVNLNAPTQLTPPRFAMPVFPVTEFVVQGMAYRASYTAIDANAADTVSYKAINVPAGASVDSATGTLSWTPTPDQVGEHDLIISATDGVAISTMTARLNVQPDRQAAFLAAQGGYDGASAYTTPSLAAFKAEIAPLQQAVASTADADFPALLKKVQAVVQKLELLNPRLASDGSLDWSKNMVAATVLNAANIPGLLDDDYNTTSGDLRDVVTLDFGENYRVAASAFGIRPRFMFGNRTQGINVYGSNDSASWTVLTSRETTDTSGQNFIMETIPVVPGQEDQKYRYFMIRVDHPGPPTDPAYPGISSYSELHFYGSRYDLLAPVDVSASVKMLQSGLSVNRFTQKYSGTVTITNTTQQAIKGPLQFTLEYLTAGVTLDNASGVKDGVPYITLPAADLAPGQSVTLTTTFSNPSKLAISYGRKLLSAKY
;
A
#
# COMPACT_ATOMS: atom_id res chain seq x y z
N MET A 1 44.96 38.89 -29.44
CA MET A 1 44.47 39.87 -28.45
C MET A 1 42.95 39.90 -28.52
N ASN A 2 42.31 40.08 -27.36
CA ASN A 2 40.86 40.13 -27.07
C ASN A 2 40.21 38.83 -26.58
N THR A 3 40.24 38.75 -25.25
CA THR A 3 39.35 38.08 -24.32
C THR A 3 37.87 38.36 -24.56
N LEU A 4 37.02 37.33 -24.51
CA LEU A 4 35.62 37.46 -24.11
C LEU A 4 35.19 36.19 -23.36
N SER A 5 34.81 36.42 -22.11
CA SER A 5 34.63 35.47 -21.02
C SER A 5 33.21 34.87 -20.99
N LEU A 6 33.16 33.65 -20.48
CA LEU A 6 31.98 32.96 -19.93
C LEU A 6 31.09 33.88 -19.10
N ARG A 7 29.77 33.86 -19.38
CA ARG A 7 28.66 34.09 -18.45
C ARG A 7 27.35 33.93 -19.24
N GLY A 8 26.63 32.84 -19.03
CA GLY A 8 25.37 32.65 -19.75
C GLY A 8 24.69 31.30 -19.61
N VAL A 9 24.77 30.60 -18.46
CA VAL A 9 23.86 29.49 -18.17
C VAL A 9 23.58 29.47 -16.66
N SER A 10 22.82 30.45 -16.18
CA SER A 10 22.32 30.47 -14.79
C SER A 10 20.89 30.98 -14.67
N ALA A 11 20.11 31.00 -15.77
CA ALA A 11 18.81 31.66 -15.78
C ALA A 11 17.59 30.75 -16.04
N ALA A 12 17.77 29.45 -16.31
CA ALA A 12 16.64 28.59 -16.69
C ALA A 12 16.04 27.72 -15.54
N VAL A 13 16.67 27.67 -14.35
CA VAL A 13 16.17 26.86 -13.21
C VAL A 13 15.40 27.71 -12.17
N ALA A 14 15.36 29.04 -12.32
CA ALA A 14 14.69 29.93 -11.37
C ALA A 14 13.18 30.12 -11.62
N ALA A 15 12.60 29.52 -12.67
CA ALA A 15 11.23 29.82 -13.11
C ALA A 15 10.13 28.85 -12.62
N ALA A 16 10.46 27.81 -11.84
CA ALA A 16 9.46 26.88 -11.27
C ALA A 16 9.28 26.99 -9.74
N LEU A 17 9.96 27.94 -9.08
CA LEU A 17 9.87 28.18 -7.62
C LEU A 17 8.99 29.40 -7.25
N LEU A 18 8.35 30.02 -8.24
CA LEU A 18 7.32 31.02 -7.99
C LEU A 18 6.00 30.29 -7.79
N TRP A 19 5.54 30.18 -6.56
CA TRP A 19 4.18 30.51 -6.10
C TRP A 19 4.10 30.20 -4.59
N LEU A 20 4.76 31.05 -3.80
CA LEU A 20 4.43 31.47 -2.43
C LEU A 20 5.47 32.51 -1.99
N ALA A 21 5.75 33.50 -2.85
CA ALA A 21 6.17 34.78 -2.31
C ALA A 21 4.96 35.28 -1.53
N ALA A 22 5.05 35.23 -0.20
CA ALA A 22 4.08 35.86 0.66
C ALA A 22 3.84 37.26 0.11
N THR A 23 2.63 37.51 -0.38
CA THR A 23 2.14 38.88 -0.44
C THR A 23 2.45 39.47 0.94
N PRO A 24 3.04 40.67 1.05
CA PRO A 24 3.23 41.26 2.37
C PRO A 24 1.85 41.27 3.00
N ALA A 25 1.65 40.43 4.02
CA ALA A 25 0.41 40.39 4.75
C ALA A 25 0.20 41.83 5.22
N GLY A 26 -0.84 42.48 4.71
CA GLY A 26 -1.16 43.83 5.12
C GLY A 26 -1.17 43.85 6.64
N ALA A 27 -0.53 44.85 7.25
CA ALA A 27 -0.36 44.94 8.69
C ALA A 27 -1.69 44.59 9.39
N ILE A 28 -1.67 43.51 10.17
CA ILE A 28 -2.87 42.98 10.81
C ILE A 28 -3.32 44.00 11.85
N ALA A 29 -4.49 44.59 11.63
CA ALA A 29 -5.09 45.50 12.59
C ALA A 29 -5.58 44.71 13.81
N PHE A 30 -4.80 44.75 14.89
CA PHE A 30 -5.25 44.33 16.22
C PHE A 30 -6.14 45.41 16.81
N VAL A 31 -7.27 45.03 17.42
CA VAL A 31 -8.13 45.94 18.20
C VAL A 31 -7.93 45.70 19.71
N ALA A 32 -8.46 46.59 20.55
CA ALA A 32 -8.43 46.43 22.00
C ALA A 32 -9.15 45.13 22.40
N THR A 33 -8.39 44.15 22.88
CA THR A 33 -8.89 42.83 23.26
C THR A 33 -9.17 42.72 24.75
N PRO A 34 -10.29 42.11 25.15
CA PRO A 34 -10.56 41.76 26.53
C PRO A 34 -9.61 40.65 27.03
N GLN A 35 -9.14 40.79 28.27
CA GLN A 35 -8.29 39.80 28.92
C GLN A 35 -9.15 38.77 29.66
N ALA A 36 -8.91 37.49 29.39
CA ALA A 36 -9.63 36.41 30.07
C ALA A 36 -9.34 36.39 31.58
N GLN A 37 -10.34 36.01 32.36
CA GLN A 37 -10.28 36.00 33.82
C GLN A 37 -10.14 34.57 34.35
N PRO A 38 -9.11 34.28 35.18
CA PRO A 38 -8.95 32.96 35.76
C PRO A 38 -10.01 32.70 36.83
N SER A 39 -10.45 31.45 36.94
CA SER A 39 -11.38 30.97 37.96
C SER A 39 -10.95 29.58 38.42
N VAL A 40 -11.19 29.27 39.70
CA VAL A 40 -11.10 27.92 40.24
C VAL A 40 -12.46 27.55 40.79
N SER A 41 -13.04 26.46 40.31
CA SER A 41 -14.36 26.01 40.77
C SER A 41 -14.30 25.40 42.17
N ALA A 42 -15.47 25.22 42.80
CA ALA A 42 -15.56 24.55 44.10
C ALA A 42 -15.05 23.09 44.05
N ALA A 43 -15.09 22.45 42.87
CA ALA A 43 -14.54 21.12 42.64
C ALA A 43 -13.01 21.13 42.39
N GLY A 44 -12.38 22.32 42.41
CA GLY A 44 -10.94 22.49 42.25
C GLY A 44 -10.45 22.59 40.80
N PHE A 45 -11.35 22.65 39.82
CA PHE A 45 -10.96 22.81 38.41
C PHE A 45 -10.56 24.24 38.10
N LYS A 46 -9.45 24.39 37.37
CA LYS A 46 -8.99 25.68 36.86
C LYS A 46 -9.68 25.97 35.53
N HIS A 47 -10.04 27.23 35.32
CA HIS A 47 -10.68 27.72 34.11
C HIS A 47 -10.16 29.11 33.70
N PRO A 48 -9.85 29.36 32.42
CA PRO A 48 -9.72 28.37 31.37
C PRO A 48 -8.50 27.47 31.61
N ALA A 49 -8.70 26.16 31.62
CA ALA A 49 -7.61 25.18 31.64
C ALA A 49 -7.98 23.83 30.98
N LEU A 50 -8.57 23.87 29.79
CA LEU A 50 -8.92 22.67 29.02
C LEU A 50 -7.89 22.45 27.89
N GLY A 51 -6.74 21.85 28.23
CA GLY A 51 -5.68 21.55 27.27
C GLY A 51 -4.64 22.66 27.06
N PHE A 52 -4.80 23.80 27.71
CA PHE A 52 -3.79 24.85 27.87
C PHE A 52 -4.07 25.60 29.18
N THR A 53 -3.12 26.32 29.74
CA THR A 53 -3.39 27.26 30.83
C THR A 53 -3.66 28.67 30.28
N LEU A 54 -4.34 29.52 31.07
CA LEU A 54 -4.50 30.94 30.72
C LEU A 54 -3.15 31.63 30.44
N GLU A 55 -2.11 31.27 31.19
CA GLU A 55 -0.76 31.81 31.03
C GLU A 55 -0.14 31.42 29.67
N GLN A 56 -0.31 30.17 29.24
CA GLN A 56 0.13 29.70 27.93
C GLN A 56 -0.65 30.39 26.80
N LEU A 57 -1.97 30.51 26.94
CA LEU A 57 -2.82 31.20 25.96
C LEU A 57 -2.42 32.68 25.80
N GLU A 58 -2.18 33.37 26.92
CA GLU A 58 -1.71 34.75 26.93
C GLU A 58 -0.31 34.89 26.34
N TYR A 59 0.60 33.97 26.67
CA TYR A 59 1.95 33.97 26.12
C TYR A 59 1.94 33.80 24.60
N ALA A 60 1.20 32.82 24.08
CA ALA A 60 1.04 32.61 22.64
C ALA A 60 0.49 33.87 21.95
N ARG A 61 -0.50 34.55 22.56
CA ARG A 61 -1.03 35.82 22.05
C ARG A 61 0.03 36.91 21.96
N GLN A 62 0.86 37.05 22.99
CA GLN A 62 1.95 38.03 22.99
C GLN A 62 2.96 37.74 21.88
N GLN A 63 3.35 36.49 21.68
CA GLN A 63 4.30 36.11 20.63
C GLN A 63 3.73 36.28 19.22
N VAL A 64 2.45 35.95 19.00
CA VAL A 64 1.75 36.21 17.74
C VAL A 64 1.73 37.70 17.42
N ARG A 65 1.40 38.55 18.40
CA ARG A 65 1.37 40.02 18.22
C ARG A 65 2.74 40.63 18.02
N ALA A 66 3.77 40.01 18.58
CA ALA A 66 5.16 40.42 18.43
C ALA A 66 5.81 39.87 17.14
N ASP A 67 5.08 39.11 16.31
CA ASP A 67 5.58 38.52 15.07
C ASP A 67 6.76 37.54 15.30
N VAL A 68 6.72 36.78 16.40
CA VAL A 68 7.80 35.89 16.83
C VAL A 68 7.56 34.44 16.40
N GLU A 69 8.57 33.79 15.83
CA GLU A 69 8.54 32.37 15.49
C GLU A 69 8.56 31.45 16.75
N PRO A 70 7.99 30.24 16.68
CA PRO A 70 7.18 29.69 15.58
C PRO A 70 5.71 30.17 15.63
N TYR A 71 5.31 30.89 16.68
CA TYR A 71 3.92 31.33 16.92
C TYR A 71 3.33 32.13 15.74
N LYS A 72 4.14 32.99 15.13
CA LYS A 72 3.81 33.71 13.88
C LYS A 72 3.36 32.75 12.79
N THR A 73 4.15 31.74 12.47
CA THR A 73 3.87 30.79 11.38
C THR A 73 2.59 29.99 11.65
N TYR A 74 2.39 29.55 12.90
CA TYR A 74 1.15 28.89 13.31
C TYR A 74 -0.08 29.79 13.16
N TYR A 75 0.01 31.03 13.62
CA TYR A 75 -1.08 32.00 13.48
C TYR A 75 -1.39 32.32 12.01
N ASN A 76 -0.37 32.57 11.20
CA ASN A 76 -0.55 32.85 9.76
C ASN A 76 -1.22 31.66 9.06
N THR A 77 -0.83 30.45 9.41
CA THR A 77 -1.45 29.22 8.89
C THR A 77 -2.93 29.17 9.27
N LEU A 78 -3.26 29.39 10.55
CA LEU A 78 -4.63 29.43 11.07
C LEU A 78 -5.48 30.55 10.41
N ALA A 79 -4.87 31.69 10.08
CA ALA A 79 -5.56 32.86 9.56
C ALA A 79 -5.68 32.91 8.02
N THR A 80 -4.82 32.19 7.28
CA THR A 80 -4.71 32.37 5.81
C THR A 80 -4.69 31.07 5.00
N VAL A 81 -4.02 30.03 5.48
CA VAL A 81 -3.85 28.74 4.77
C VAL A 81 -4.98 27.78 5.14
N CYS A 82 -5.54 27.98 6.32
CA CYS A 82 -6.62 27.20 6.87
C CYS A 82 -7.97 27.59 6.25
N CYS A 83 -8.53 26.68 5.44
CA CYS A 83 -9.86 26.66 4.80
C CYS A 83 -10.95 27.44 5.56
N ASN A 84 -11.99 27.99 4.89
CA ASN A 84 -13.32 28.48 5.35
C ASN A 84 -13.57 28.88 6.84
N TYR A 85 -13.07 28.16 7.82
CA TYR A 85 -13.12 28.40 9.27
C TYR A 85 -12.54 29.73 9.75
N ALA A 86 -11.51 30.29 9.09
CA ALA A 86 -11.01 31.63 9.44
C ALA A 86 -11.91 32.77 8.92
N SER A 87 -12.89 32.45 8.05
CA SER A 87 -13.78 33.44 7.45
C SER A 87 -14.53 34.25 8.51
N LEU A 88 -14.58 35.56 8.31
CA LEU A 88 -15.41 36.44 9.14
C LEU A 88 -16.90 36.14 8.98
N ASP A 89 -17.31 35.44 7.91
CA ASP A 89 -18.70 35.08 7.62
C ASP A 89 -19.01 33.60 7.88
N LEU A 90 -18.12 32.87 8.57
CA LEU A 90 -18.34 31.47 8.91
C LEU A 90 -19.71 31.26 9.58
N GLN A 91 -20.44 30.25 9.09
CA GLN A 91 -21.71 29.84 9.65
C GLN A 91 -21.66 28.38 10.10
N PRO A 92 -22.39 27.99 11.17
CA PRO A 92 -22.44 26.60 11.61
C PRO A 92 -22.96 25.70 10.50
N THR A 93 -22.29 24.58 10.25
CA THR A 93 -22.75 23.56 9.30
C THR A 93 -24.00 22.84 9.81
N ASN A 94 -24.20 22.77 11.13
CA ASN A 94 -25.44 22.26 11.71
C ASN A 94 -26.58 23.30 11.83
N ARG A 95 -26.52 24.48 11.19
CA ARG A 95 -27.60 25.48 11.36
C ARG A 95 -28.87 25.17 10.58
N ASP A 96 -30.02 25.51 11.14
CA ASP A 96 -31.23 25.87 10.40
C ASP A 96 -30.99 27.24 9.74
N ALA A 97 -31.13 27.32 8.41
CA ALA A 97 -30.85 28.54 7.67
C ALA A 97 -31.84 29.68 7.95
N SER A 98 -33.02 29.36 8.50
CA SER A 98 -34.10 30.30 8.80
C SER A 98 -34.14 30.77 10.26
N LYS A 99 -33.42 30.09 11.16
CA LYS A 99 -33.48 30.33 12.61
C LYS A 99 -32.08 30.40 13.22
N VAL A 100 -31.83 31.49 13.95
CA VAL A 100 -30.58 31.69 14.69
C VAL A 100 -30.46 30.64 15.79
N ASP A 101 -29.23 30.18 16.03
CA ASP A 101 -28.87 29.22 17.08
C ASP A 101 -29.68 27.91 17.09
N THR A 102 -30.29 27.54 15.96
CA THR A 102 -31.14 26.34 15.86
C THR A 102 -30.45 25.25 15.05
N PRO A 103 -30.38 24.00 15.53
CA PRO A 103 -29.79 22.91 14.77
C PRO A 103 -30.72 22.41 13.66
N ASN A 104 -30.16 22.13 12.47
CA ASN A 104 -30.87 21.50 11.35
C ASN A 104 -30.92 19.98 11.48
N THR A 105 -29.92 19.36 12.09
CA THR A 105 -29.97 17.96 12.51
C THR A 105 -29.97 17.91 14.05
N PRO A 106 -31.15 18.05 14.69
CA PRO A 106 -31.25 18.12 16.15
C PRO A 106 -31.02 16.76 16.84
N ASN A 107 -31.15 15.65 16.12
CA ASN A 107 -30.88 14.30 16.62
C ASN A 107 -29.48 13.87 16.16
N TYR A 108 -28.67 13.34 17.09
CA TYR A 108 -27.31 12.89 16.80
C TYR A 108 -27.22 11.36 16.82
N ASN A 109 -27.50 10.74 15.67
CA ASN A 109 -27.63 9.29 15.55
C ASN A 109 -27.09 8.70 14.23
N ASN A 110 -26.26 9.45 13.50
CA ASN A 110 -25.74 9.03 12.20
C ASN A 110 -24.48 9.81 11.78
N GLY A 111 -23.86 9.38 10.67
CA GLY A 111 -22.66 10.00 10.11
C GLY A 111 -22.82 11.44 9.59
N THR A 112 -24.04 11.90 9.29
CA THR A 112 -24.26 13.33 8.93
C THR A 112 -24.05 14.23 10.15
N GLY A 113 -24.56 13.84 11.31
CA GLY A 113 -24.30 14.53 12.58
C GLY A 113 -22.80 14.56 12.90
N GLN A 114 -22.11 13.45 12.66
CA GLN A 114 -20.66 13.31 12.85
C GLN A 114 -19.87 14.30 12.01
N THR A 115 -20.07 14.31 10.70
CA THR A 115 -19.38 15.23 9.80
C THR A 115 -19.63 16.70 10.18
N ARG A 116 -20.85 17.04 10.61
CA ARG A 116 -21.16 18.39 11.09
C ARG A 116 -20.44 18.73 12.38
N MET A 117 -20.39 17.82 13.35
CA MET A 117 -19.69 18.02 14.63
C MET A 117 -18.19 18.23 14.43
N ILE A 118 -17.55 17.43 13.57
CA ILE A 118 -16.13 17.57 13.23
C ILE A 118 -15.85 18.95 12.62
N ASN A 119 -16.65 19.36 11.63
CA ASN A 119 -16.50 20.66 10.98
C ASN A 119 -16.74 21.84 11.92
N ASP A 120 -17.82 21.78 12.71
CA ASP A 120 -18.24 22.88 13.57
C ASP A 120 -17.33 23.02 14.79
N SER A 121 -16.88 21.92 15.39
CA SER A 121 -15.92 21.97 16.50
C SER A 121 -14.57 22.58 16.09
N GLN A 122 -14.09 22.23 14.89
CA GLN A 122 -12.89 22.83 14.31
C GLN A 122 -13.10 24.34 14.13
N GLY A 123 -14.18 24.73 13.46
CA GLY A 123 -14.52 26.13 13.22
C GLY A 123 -14.71 26.93 14.51
N ALA A 124 -15.35 26.36 15.53
CA ALA A 124 -15.54 27.02 16.83
C ALA A 124 -14.19 27.33 17.48
N LEU A 125 -13.26 26.37 17.51
CA LEU A 125 -11.94 26.55 18.10
C LEU A 125 -11.09 27.56 17.31
N THR A 126 -11.08 27.50 15.97
CA THR A 126 -10.40 28.51 15.13
C THR A 126 -10.88 29.91 15.47
N GLN A 127 -12.19 30.11 15.46
CA GLN A 127 -12.81 31.41 15.67
C GLN A 127 -12.58 31.92 17.08
N ALA A 128 -12.61 31.03 18.09
CA ALA A 128 -12.31 31.38 19.46
C ALA A 128 -10.84 31.82 19.64
N ILE A 129 -9.88 31.09 19.06
CA ILE A 129 -8.47 31.46 19.07
C ILE A 129 -8.26 32.78 18.33
N LEU A 130 -8.78 32.93 17.10
CA LEU A 130 -8.64 34.16 16.31
C LEU A 130 -9.27 35.37 17.02
N TYR A 131 -10.40 35.19 17.69
CA TYR A 131 -10.95 36.23 18.55
C TYR A 131 -9.99 36.63 19.67
N TYR A 132 -9.45 35.66 20.41
CA TYR A 132 -8.51 35.94 21.50
C TYR A 132 -7.23 36.65 21.02
N MET A 133 -6.71 36.25 19.84
CA MET A 133 -5.52 36.86 19.24
C MET A 133 -5.79 38.28 18.72
N THR A 134 -6.89 38.48 18.00
CA THR A 134 -7.15 39.71 17.20
C THR A 134 -8.10 40.71 17.84
N GLY A 135 -9.08 40.24 18.64
CA GLY A 135 -10.16 41.02 19.24
C GLY A 135 -11.35 41.30 18.35
N LYS A 136 -11.40 40.76 17.12
CA LYS A 136 -12.51 41.02 16.19
C LYS A 136 -13.79 40.32 16.63
N ASN A 137 -14.85 41.10 16.83
CA ASN A 137 -16.15 40.62 17.31
C ASN A 137 -16.83 39.62 16.36
N GLU A 138 -16.53 39.66 15.07
CA GLU A 138 -17.01 38.72 14.06
C GLU A 138 -16.55 37.29 14.38
N HIS A 139 -15.31 37.13 14.84
CA HIS A 139 -14.80 35.83 15.24
C HIS A 139 -15.54 35.30 16.47
N ARG A 140 -15.72 36.14 17.49
CA ARG A 140 -16.53 35.77 18.68
C ARG A 140 -17.97 35.42 18.30
N ARG A 141 -18.60 36.21 17.44
CA ARG A 141 -19.97 35.95 16.94
C ARG A 141 -20.05 34.57 16.32
N ASN A 142 -19.12 34.22 15.45
CA ASN A 142 -19.15 32.95 14.72
C ASN A 142 -18.95 31.76 15.69
N ALA A 143 -18.00 31.86 16.62
CA ALA A 143 -17.81 30.86 17.67
C ALA A 143 -19.08 30.69 18.55
N MET A 144 -19.67 31.79 19.02
CA MET A 144 -20.88 31.76 19.84
C MET A 144 -22.09 31.17 19.10
N ARG A 145 -22.27 31.47 17.82
CA ARG A 145 -23.32 30.88 16.98
C ARG A 145 -23.19 29.37 16.89
N ILE A 146 -21.98 28.87 16.63
CA ILE A 146 -21.73 27.43 16.58
C ILE A 146 -22.07 26.79 17.94
N LEU A 147 -21.50 27.32 19.03
CA LEU A 147 -21.70 26.81 20.38
C LEU A 147 -23.19 26.78 20.76
N ARG A 148 -23.93 27.85 20.46
CA ARG A 148 -25.36 27.92 20.75
C ARG A 148 -26.21 27.00 19.88
N THR A 149 -25.91 26.86 18.59
CA THR A 149 -26.55 25.86 17.72
C THR A 149 -26.45 24.45 18.30
N TRP A 150 -25.26 24.03 18.74
CA TRP A 150 -25.05 22.71 19.33
C TRP A 150 -25.62 22.59 20.75
N SER A 151 -25.68 23.70 21.51
CA SER A 151 -26.35 23.75 22.82
C SER A 151 -27.88 23.57 22.73
N ASN A 152 -28.49 23.71 21.55
CA ASN A 152 -29.93 23.54 21.32
C ASN A 152 -30.29 22.19 20.66
N MET A 153 -29.39 21.21 20.69
CA MET A 153 -29.64 19.83 20.24
C MET A 153 -30.76 19.16 21.05
N ASN A 154 -31.38 18.10 20.51
CA ASN A 154 -32.35 17.29 21.23
C ASN A 154 -31.63 16.30 22.17
N PRO A 155 -31.70 16.44 23.51
CA PRO A 155 -30.98 15.57 24.45
C PRO A 155 -31.42 14.10 24.39
N ASN A 156 -32.62 13.81 23.87
CA ASN A 156 -33.15 12.46 23.70
C ASN A 156 -32.91 11.89 22.29
N GLY A 157 -32.29 12.66 21.39
CA GLY A 157 -32.05 12.30 19.99
C GLY A 157 -30.71 11.58 19.73
N TYR A 158 -29.98 11.21 20.78
CA TYR A 158 -28.66 10.57 20.66
C TYR A 158 -28.80 9.06 20.57
N ALA A 159 -28.23 8.45 19.53
CA ALA A 159 -28.15 7.00 19.39
C ALA A 159 -26.78 6.59 18.86
N TYR A 160 -26.32 5.40 19.25
CA TYR A 160 -25.05 4.86 18.78
C TYR A 160 -25.13 4.53 17.29
N PHE A 161 -24.04 4.80 16.56
CA PHE A 161 -23.87 4.52 15.14
C PHE A 161 -22.44 3.97 14.92
N PRO A 162 -22.12 3.39 13.74
CA PRO A 162 -20.80 2.81 13.49
C PRO A 162 -19.68 3.81 13.84
N ASP A 163 -18.71 3.36 14.63
CA ASP A 163 -17.54 4.16 15.03
C ASP A 163 -17.84 5.47 15.80
N ALA A 164 -19.02 5.59 16.40
CA ALA A 164 -19.40 6.82 17.11
C ALA A 164 -18.41 7.21 18.23
N HIS A 165 -17.87 6.26 18.99
CA HIS A 165 -16.96 6.54 20.10
C HIS A 165 -15.61 7.12 19.67
N ILE A 166 -15.09 6.73 18.49
CA ILE A 166 -13.81 7.24 17.98
C ILE A 166 -13.93 8.58 17.24
N HIS A 167 -15.14 9.03 16.93
CA HIS A 167 -15.36 10.22 16.11
C HIS A 167 -15.96 11.41 16.86
N ASN A 168 -16.18 11.27 18.17
CA ASN A 168 -16.93 12.25 18.96
C ASN A 168 -16.12 12.88 20.09
N GLY A 169 -15.11 12.21 20.63
CA GLY A 169 -14.37 12.70 21.79
C GLY A 169 -13.55 13.95 21.51
N VAL A 170 -12.67 13.89 20.51
CA VAL A 170 -11.82 15.03 20.10
C VAL A 170 -12.67 16.23 19.60
N PRO A 171 -13.72 16.04 18.78
CA PRO A 171 -14.62 17.15 18.44
C PRO A 171 -15.29 17.80 19.65
N LEU A 172 -15.76 17.01 20.63
CA LEU A 172 -16.33 17.58 21.86
C LEU A 172 -15.26 18.38 22.62
N PHE A 173 -14.05 17.84 22.75
CA PHE A 173 -12.92 18.55 23.34
C PHE A 173 -12.70 19.93 22.68
N ARG A 174 -12.56 20.00 21.35
CA ARG A 174 -12.36 21.26 20.62
C ARG A 174 -13.52 22.25 20.84
N MET A 175 -14.75 21.75 20.86
CA MET A 175 -15.94 22.56 21.16
C MET A 175 -15.88 23.17 22.57
N LEU A 176 -15.47 22.38 23.56
CA LEU A 176 -15.39 22.83 24.95
C LEU A 176 -14.20 23.76 25.20
N MET A 177 -13.09 23.61 24.49
CA MET A 177 -12.01 24.60 24.49
C MET A 177 -12.49 25.96 23.97
N ALA A 178 -13.24 25.96 22.86
CA ALA A 178 -13.83 27.18 22.33
C ALA A 178 -14.79 27.81 23.35
N ALA A 179 -15.64 26.99 23.98
CA ALA A 179 -16.55 27.41 25.04
C ALA A 179 -15.81 28.02 26.24
N GLU A 180 -14.68 27.45 26.67
CA GLU A 180 -13.85 28.03 27.74
C GLU A 180 -13.32 29.41 27.38
N ILE A 181 -12.73 29.57 26.19
CA ILE A 181 -12.22 30.88 25.74
C ILE A 181 -13.38 31.90 25.73
N MET A 182 -14.56 31.52 25.23
CA MET A 182 -15.72 32.42 25.19
C MET A 182 -16.27 32.74 26.58
N ARG A 183 -16.33 31.76 27.49
CA ARG A 183 -16.87 31.88 28.86
C ARG A 183 -16.04 32.80 29.73
N TYR A 184 -14.72 32.74 29.61
CA TYR A 184 -13.79 33.47 30.48
C TYR A 184 -13.20 34.73 29.86
N THR A 185 -13.40 34.96 28.56
CA THR A 185 -13.03 36.22 27.90
C THR A 185 -14.23 37.16 27.86
N PRO A 186 -14.15 38.38 28.45
CA PRO A 186 -15.22 39.37 28.39
C PRO A 186 -15.67 39.67 26.96
N ALA A 187 -16.95 39.98 26.77
CA ALA A 187 -17.52 40.34 25.47
C ALA A 187 -17.61 41.86 25.31
N ASP A 188 -17.55 42.35 24.07
CA ASP A 188 -17.95 43.72 23.75
C ASP A 188 -19.48 43.85 23.85
N THR A 189 -19.94 44.62 24.84
CA THR A 189 -21.36 44.84 25.11
C THR A 189 -22.03 45.78 24.12
N THR A 190 -21.26 46.47 23.28
CA THR A 190 -21.76 47.43 22.28
C THR A 190 -22.03 46.80 20.91
N TYR A 191 -21.62 45.55 20.70
CA TYR A 191 -21.78 44.87 19.42
C TYR A 191 -23.24 44.46 19.15
N ALA A 192 -23.91 45.19 18.27
CA ALA A 192 -25.35 45.04 18.03
C ALA A 192 -25.74 43.86 17.11
N ALA A 193 -24.81 43.31 16.31
CA ALA A 193 -25.16 42.33 15.28
C ALA A 193 -25.48 40.93 15.83
N TYR A 194 -25.05 40.61 17.06
CA TYR A 194 -25.33 39.33 17.73
C TYR A 194 -24.93 39.40 19.22
N PRO A 195 -25.68 38.79 20.15
CA PRO A 195 -25.33 38.78 21.57
C PRO A 195 -24.04 38.00 21.84
N LEU A 196 -22.96 38.72 22.16
CA LEU A 196 -21.62 38.13 22.36
C LEU A 196 -21.36 37.60 23.77
N ALA A 197 -22.12 38.06 24.77
CA ALA A 197 -21.92 37.66 26.16
C ALA A 197 -22.18 36.16 26.35
N TRP A 198 -21.29 35.49 27.09
CA TRP A 198 -21.53 34.15 27.60
C TRP A 198 -22.47 34.23 28.81
N THR A 199 -23.44 33.32 28.89
CA THR A 199 -24.44 33.30 29.97
C THR A 199 -24.44 31.97 30.74
N ALA A 200 -25.00 31.97 31.94
CA ALA A 200 -25.23 30.73 32.70
C ALA A 200 -26.14 29.74 31.92
N THR A 201 -27.09 30.26 31.13
CA THR A 201 -27.93 29.45 30.24
C THR A 201 -27.13 28.75 29.15
N ASP A 202 -26.10 29.41 28.58
CA ASP A 202 -25.22 28.80 27.59
C ASP A 202 -24.48 27.59 28.20
N THR A 203 -23.94 27.74 29.41
CA THR A 203 -23.30 26.64 30.16
C THR A 203 -24.28 25.49 30.42
N GLN A 204 -25.48 25.80 30.93
CA GLN A 204 -26.47 24.78 31.29
C GLN A 204 -26.96 24.00 30.05
N LYS A 205 -27.22 24.70 28.94
CA LYS A 205 -27.67 24.07 27.69
C LYS A 205 -26.60 23.18 27.07
N LEU A 206 -25.34 23.62 27.03
CA LEU A 206 -24.25 22.77 26.54
C LEU A 206 -24.12 21.50 27.38
N LYS A 207 -24.22 21.62 28.70
CA LYS A 207 -24.21 20.46 29.59
C LYS A 207 -25.36 19.50 29.26
N ASP A 208 -26.59 20.00 29.31
CA ASP A 208 -27.78 19.14 29.28
C ASP A 208 -28.10 18.58 27.88
N ASN A 209 -27.78 19.32 26.81
CA ASN A 209 -28.16 18.97 25.44
C ASN A 209 -27.01 18.41 24.58
N LEU A 210 -25.76 18.54 25.04
CA LEU A 210 -24.58 18.06 24.31
C LEU A 210 -23.69 17.15 25.18
N ILE A 211 -23.14 17.66 26.28
CA ILE A 211 -22.13 16.93 27.07
C ILE A 211 -22.70 15.65 27.69
N ASP A 212 -23.80 15.75 28.47
CA ASP A 212 -24.36 14.59 29.16
C ASP A 212 -24.99 13.55 28.20
N PRO A 213 -25.68 13.94 27.11
CA PRO A 213 -26.12 12.97 26.11
C PRO A 213 -24.96 12.26 25.39
N MET A 214 -23.89 12.97 25.01
CA MET A 214 -22.72 12.35 24.37
C MET A 214 -21.99 11.41 25.34
N GLU A 215 -21.83 11.83 26.59
CA GLU A 215 -21.30 10.98 27.66
C GLU A 215 -22.06 9.66 27.76
N ARG A 216 -23.38 9.74 27.94
CA ARG A 216 -24.25 8.56 28.12
C ARG A 216 -24.25 7.63 26.91
N THR A 217 -24.18 8.17 25.69
CA THR A 217 -24.36 7.38 24.46
C THR A 217 -23.03 6.91 23.87
N PHE A 218 -21.96 7.71 23.95
CA PHE A 218 -20.71 7.45 23.22
C PHE A 218 -19.54 7.10 24.15
N PHE A 219 -19.42 7.71 25.33
CA PHE A 219 -18.18 7.68 26.13
C PHE A 219 -18.25 6.88 27.44
N ALA A 220 -19.43 6.41 27.85
CA ALA A 220 -19.65 5.79 29.16
C ALA A 220 -18.98 4.41 29.38
N SER A 221 -18.29 3.86 28.38
CA SER A 221 -17.66 2.54 28.45
C SER A 221 -16.13 2.65 28.52
N ASN A 222 -15.52 1.90 29.42
CA ASN A 222 -14.07 1.68 29.54
C ASN A 222 -13.59 0.40 28.85
N GLU A 223 -14.45 -0.25 28.08
CA GLU A 223 -14.20 -1.49 27.35
C GLU A 223 -14.16 -1.20 25.84
N ARG A 224 -13.33 -0.23 25.47
CA ARG A 224 -13.08 0.14 24.07
C ARG A 224 -11.74 -0.42 23.64
N PHE A 225 -11.70 -0.84 22.39
CA PHE A 225 -10.56 -1.57 21.84
C PHE A 225 -9.33 -0.65 21.69
N MET A 226 -8.32 -0.82 22.54
CA MET A 226 -6.99 -0.20 22.45
C MET A 226 -7.04 1.30 22.09
N ASN A 227 -6.59 1.71 20.91
CA ASN A 227 -6.60 3.13 20.50
C ASN A 227 -8.03 3.75 20.50
N GLN A 228 -9.08 2.96 20.30
CA GLN A 228 -10.45 3.45 20.32
C GLN A 228 -10.88 3.95 21.71
N HIS A 229 -10.24 3.45 22.77
CA HIS A 229 -10.41 3.93 24.14
C HIS A 229 -9.91 5.36 24.30
N VAL A 230 -8.73 5.68 23.76
CA VAL A 230 -8.11 7.00 23.94
C VAL A 230 -8.95 8.11 23.29
N TYR A 231 -9.59 7.84 22.15
CA TYR A 231 -10.54 8.78 21.54
C TYR A 231 -11.76 9.03 22.42
N SER A 232 -12.35 7.97 22.97
CA SER A 232 -13.58 8.04 23.76
C SER A 232 -13.38 8.89 25.02
N ILE A 233 -12.27 8.68 25.73
CA ILE A 233 -12.00 9.37 27.00
C ILE A 233 -11.64 10.85 26.83
N ALA A 234 -11.24 11.29 25.63
CA ALA A 234 -11.00 12.71 25.34
C ALA A 234 -12.25 13.57 25.60
N GLY A 235 -13.40 13.15 25.08
CA GLY A 235 -14.67 13.85 25.28
C GLY A 235 -15.15 13.77 26.73
N ARG A 236 -15.00 12.58 27.36
CA ARG A 236 -15.35 12.35 28.77
C ARG A 236 -14.56 13.27 29.70
N LEU A 237 -13.25 13.36 29.51
CA LEU A 237 -12.35 14.19 30.33
C LEU A 237 -12.64 15.69 30.14
N ALA A 238 -12.75 16.14 28.89
CA ALA A 238 -13.09 17.52 28.57
C ALA A 238 -14.46 17.94 29.15
N GLY A 239 -15.46 17.07 29.02
CA GLY A 239 -16.79 17.27 29.60
C GLY A 239 -16.77 17.32 31.12
N ALA A 240 -15.98 16.47 31.78
CA ALA A 240 -15.82 16.47 33.23
C ALA A 240 -15.21 17.77 33.75
N ILE A 241 -14.15 18.26 33.10
CA ILE A 241 -13.53 19.55 33.44
C ILE A 241 -14.55 20.68 33.26
N PHE A 242 -15.16 20.81 32.08
CA PHE A 242 -16.07 21.92 31.76
C PHE A 242 -17.30 22.01 32.69
N THR A 243 -17.78 20.86 33.17
CA THR A 243 -18.98 20.73 34.03
C THR A 243 -18.66 20.62 35.52
N ASP A 244 -17.40 20.82 35.92
CA ASP A 244 -16.95 20.70 37.31
C ASP A 244 -17.20 19.31 37.95
N ASN A 245 -17.22 18.24 37.15
CA ASN A 245 -17.52 16.89 37.60
C ASN A 245 -16.24 16.15 38.05
N ARG A 246 -15.88 16.31 39.32
CA ARG A 246 -14.66 15.70 39.89
C ARG A 246 -14.66 14.18 39.83
N ALA A 247 -15.79 13.52 40.15
CA ALA A 247 -15.86 12.06 40.17
C ALA A 247 -15.63 11.46 38.78
N ARG A 248 -16.27 12.01 37.75
CA ARG A 248 -16.06 11.58 36.35
C ARG A 248 -14.61 11.82 35.91
N TYR A 249 -14.03 12.97 36.29
CA TYR A 249 -12.63 13.28 35.98
C TYR A 249 -11.68 12.25 36.60
N ASP A 250 -11.81 11.96 37.90
CA ASP A 250 -10.90 11.05 38.61
C ASP A 250 -10.94 9.63 38.07
N GLU A 251 -12.15 9.13 37.79
CA GLU A 251 -12.36 7.85 37.12
C GLU A 251 -11.73 7.84 35.72
N THR A 252 -11.91 8.91 34.94
CA THR A 252 -11.35 8.99 33.58
C THR A 252 -9.81 9.06 33.58
N VAL A 253 -9.20 9.71 34.57
CA VAL A 253 -7.73 9.72 34.72
C VAL A 253 -7.21 8.32 35.08
N GLU A 254 -7.93 7.54 35.90
CA GLU A 254 -7.59 6.14 36.15
C GLU A 254 -7.76 5.30 34.87
N TRP A 255 -8.81 5.51 34.08
CA TRP A 255 -9.00 4.86 32.79
C TRP A 255 -7.94 5.24 31.74
N LEU A 256 -7.40 6.46 31.79
CA LEU A 256 -6.30 6.88 30.93
C LEU A 256 -5.00 6.15 31.27
N THR A 257 -4.75 5.90 32.56
CA THR A 257 -3.46 5.41 33.05
C THR A 257 -3.40 3.88 33.10
N VAL A 258 -4.30 3.25 33.85
CA VAL A 258 -4.30 1.79 34.10
C VAL A 258 -5.58 1.13 33.58
N ASN A 259 -6.74 1.75 33.80
CA ASN A 259 -8.06 1.18 33.53
C ASN A 259 -8.22 -0.21 34.18
N ALA A 260 -7.90 -0.29 35.47
CA ALA A 260 -7.87 -1.55 36.20
C ALA A 260 -9.26 -2.20 36.34
N SER A 261 -10.32 -1.40 36.24
CA SER A 261 -11.71 -1.89 36.34
C SER A 261 -12.27 -2.50 35.05
N SER A 262 -11.55 -2.44 33.93
CA SER A 262 -11.99 -3.09 32.68
C SER A 262 -12.01 -4.61 32.83
N THR A 263 -13.10 -5.26 32.43
CA THR A 263 -13.18 -6.72 32.41
C THR A 263 -12.48 -7.34 31.20
N ARG A 264 -12.11 -6.50 30.22
CA ARG A 264 -11.49 -6.86 28.95
C ARG A 264 -10.06 -6.31 28.86
N GLN A 265 -9.16 -6.90 29.65
CA GLN A 265 -7.74 -6.50 29.68
C GLN A 265 -7.01 -6.77 28.36
N ASP A 266 -7.52 -7.70 27.55
CA ASP A 266 -7.05 -8.04 26.21
C ASP A 266 -7.17 -6.88 25.20
N ILE A 267 -8.04 -5.91 25.47
CA ILE A 267 -8.27 -4.75 24.59
C ILE A 267 -8.06 -3.42 25.32
N ASN A 268 -7.44 -3.43 26.49
CA ASN A 268 -7.37 -2.27 27.37
C ASN A 268 -6.49 -1.16 26.78
N GLY A 269 -7.06 0.03 26.59
CA GLY A 269 -6.37 1.20 26.04
C GLY A 269 -5.74 2.16 27.06
N GLY A 270 -5.68 1.80 28.35
CA GLY A 270 -4.90 2.55 29.34
C GLY A 270 -3.40 2.56 29.00
N ILE A 271 -2.66 3.58 29.42
CA ILE A 271 -1.23 3.77 29.08
C ILE A 271 -0.38 2.52 29.37
N LEU A 272 -0.52 1.88 30.54
CA LEU A 272 0.29 0.70 30.88
C LEU A 272 0.00 -0.53 30.01
N PRO A 273 -1.27 -0.97 29.83
CA PRO A 273 -1.59 -2.11 28.97
C PRO A 273 -1.39 -1.81 27.48
N LEU A 274 -1.65 -0.59 27.03
CA LEU A 274 -1.46 -0.18 25.64
C LEU A 274 0.02 -0.10 25.25
N ILE A 275 0.87 0.28 26.19
CA ILE A 275 2.33 0.38 26.00
C ILE A 275 3.01 -0.48 27.06
N PRO A 276 3.08 -1.81 26.93
CA PRO A 276 3.75 -2.63 27.93
C PRO A 276 5.27 -2.54 27.80
N LEU A 277 5.94 -2.74 28.94
CA LEU A 277 7.36 -3.10 28.99
C LEU A 277 7.47 -4.62 28.86
N ILE A 278 8.15 -5.08 27.83
CA ILE A 278 8.46 -6.49 27.61
C ILE A 278 9.79 -6.80 28.28
N GLY A 279 9.77 -7.62 29.32
CA GLY A 279 10.99 -8.09 30.01
C GLY A 279 11.88 -8.93 29.09
N ALA A 280 13.20 -8.93 29.34
CA ALA A 280 14.15 -9.76 28.60
C ALA A 280 13.93 -11.27 28.81
N ASP A 281 13.32 -11.62 29.95
CA ASP A 281 12.96 -12.97 30.38
C ASP A 281 11.56 -13.39 29.92
N ASN A 282 10.80 -12.50 29.27
CA ASN A 282 9.50 -12.85 28.70
C ASN A 282 9.71 -13.90 27.58
N PRO A 283 9.00 -15.05 27.59
CA PRO A 283 9.19 -16.11 26.60
C PRO A 283 8.89 -15.69 25.16
N LEU A 284 8.15 -14.59 24.98
CA LEU A 284 7.78 -14.02 23.68
C LEU A 284 8.83 -12.99 23.20
N ASN A 285 9.79 -12.61 24.05
CA ASN A 285 10.86 -11.68 23.71
C ASN A 285 12.00 -12.40 22.99
N THR A 286 12.14 -12.14 21.69
CA THR A 286 13.24 -12.69 20.87
C THR A 286 14.45 -11.76 20.75
N ALA A 287 14.37 -10.54 21.29
CA ALA A 287 15.40 -9.51 21.18
C ALA A 287 16.56 -9.70 22.19
N GLY A 288 16.31 -10.40 23.30
CA GLY A 288 17.32 -10.66 24.33
C GLY A 288 17.62 -9.48 25.26
N TYR A 289 16.84 -8.39 25.18
CA TYR A 289 16.89 -7.22 26.07
C TYR A 289 15.47 -6.67 26.27
N PRO A 290 15.19 -5.92 27.35
CA PRO A 290 13.85 -5.39 27.59
C PRO A 290 13.54 -4.23 26.63
N PHE A 291 12.30 -4.13 26.18
CA PHE A 291 11.86 -3.05 25.29
C PHE A 291 10.40 -2.69 25.52
N TYR A 292 10.01 -1.48 25.11
CA TYR A 292 8.62 -1.03 25.10
C TYR A 292 8.04 -1.21 23.70
N GLN A 293 6.75 -1.46 23.61
CA GLN A 293 6.03 -1.54 22.34
C GLN A 293 4.64 -0.93 22.48
N ILE A 294 4.08 -0.39 21.39
CA ILE A 294 2.66 0.00 21.35
C ILE A 294 1.86 -1.19 20.80
N GLN A 295 0.90 -1.71 21.56
CA GLN A 295 0.14 -2.92 21.19
C GLN A 295 -0.57 -2.78 19.84
N GLU A 296 -1.08 -1.60 19.52
CA GLU A 296 -1.80 -1.30 18.27
C GLU A 296 -0.97 -1.53 17.01
N MET A 297 0.37 -1.42 17.11
CA MET A 297 1.28 -1.58 15.98
C MET A 297 1.23 -2.98 15.34
N MET A 298 0.64 -3.95 16.05
CA MET A 298 0.44 -5.32 15.56
C MET A 298 -0.81 -5.46 14.66
N ARG A 299 -1.93 -4.83 15.03
CA ARG A 299 -3.20 -4.93 14.30
C ARG A 299 -3.22 -3.98 13.11
N ASP A 300 -2.83 -2.74 13.38
CA ASP A 300 -3.10 -1.62 12.51
C ASP A 300 -2.02 -0.58 12.73
N GLN A 301 -0.86 -0.86 12.15
CA GLN A 301 0.35 -0.09 12.33
C GLN A 301 0.13 1.42 12.14
N ALA A 302 -0.72 1.81 11.17
CA ALA A 302 -1.11 3.21 10.96
C ALA A 302 -1.65 3.88 12.23
N HIS A 303 -2.49 3.19 12.99
CA HIS A 303 -3.17 3.72 14.17
C HIS A 303 -2.29 3.72 15.43
N GLY A 304 -1.09 3.12 15.37
CA GLY A 304 -0.07 3.33 16.41
C GLY A 304 0.32 4.81 16.53
N GLY A 305 0.22 5.58 15.43
CA GLY A 305 0.40 7.04 15.46
C GLY A 305 -0.70 7.75 16.24
N ASP A 306 -1.94 7.31 16.07
CA ASP A 306 -3.08 7.84 16.83
C ASP A 306 -2.92 7.65 18.34
N ASN A 307 -2.26 6.57 18.77
CA ASN A 307 -1.93 6.40 20.19
C ASN A 307 -0.96 7.49 20.65
N VAL A 308 0.08 7.76 19.88
CA VAL A 308 1.08 8.81 20.17
C VAL A 308 0.38 10.17 20.26
N ASP A 309 -0.44 10.53 19.26
CA ASP A 309 -1.08 11.84 19.15
C ASP A 309 -2.18 12.06 20.19
N ASN A 310 -3.05 11.07 20.39
CA ASN A 310 -4.17 11.24 21.32
C ASN A 310 -3.71 11.13 22.78
N LEU A 311 -2.71 10.30 23.10
CA LEU A 311 -2.17 10.25 24.45
C LEU A 311 -1.47 11.55 24.83
N ILE A 312 -0.62 12.14 23.98
CA ILE A 312 0.02 13.42 24.32
C ILE A 312 -1.00 14.53 24.55
N GLY A 313 -2.07 14.57 23.74
CA GLY A 313 -3.21 15.47 23.95
C GLY A 313 -3.90 15.24 25.30
N LEU A 314 -4.24 14.00 25.65
CA LEU A 314 -4.87 13.66 26.93
C LEU A 314 -3.97 14.00 28.13
N LEU A 315 -2.67 13.73 28.05
CA LEU A 315 -1.72 14.11 29.08
C LEU A 315 -1.68 15.63 29.26
N ARG A 316 -1.73 16.40 28.17
CA ARG A 316 -1.84 17.87 28.21
C ARG A 316 -3.11 18.33 28.91
N LEU A 317 -4.26 17.67 28.70
CA LEU A 317 -5.51 17.99 29.42
C LEU A 317 -5.34 17.79 30.93
N VAL A 318 -4.81 16.64 31.35
CA VAL A 318 -4.59 16.34 32.78
C VAL A 318 -3.57 17.30 33.39
N ASN A 319 -2.47 17.56 32.68
CA ASN A 319 -1.40 18.46 33.13
C ASN A 319 -1.86 19.91 33.24
N SER A 320 -2.74 20.39 32.35
CA SER A 320 -3.27 21.77 32.40
C SER A 320 -4.05 22.07 33.69
N GLN A 321 -4.61 21.04 34.34
CA GLN A 321 -5.24 21.15 35.66
C GLN A 321 -4.20 21.12 36.81
N GLY A 322 -2.98 20.64 36.55
CA GLY A 322 -1.93 20.42 37.54
C GLY A 322 -2.11 19.11 38.32
N THR A 323 -2.87 18.16 37.77
CA THR A 323 -3.14 16.87 38.39
C THR A 323 -1.90 15.98 38.31
N LYS A 324 -1.49 15.46 39.47
CA LYS A 324 -0.52 14.36 39.59
C LYS A 324 -1.24 13.04 39.79
N VAL A 325 -0.56 11.95 39.48
CA VAL A 325 -1.09 10.59 39.64
C VAL A 325 -0.20 9.76 40.55
N ASP A 326 -0.80 8.80 41.24
CA ASP A 326 -0.08 7.75 41.93
C ASP A 326 0.70 6.90 40.90
N PRO A 327 2.00 6.64 41.12
CA PRO A 327 2.85 6.01 40.10
C PRO A 327 2.48 4.56 39.80
N TYR A 328 1.67 3.90 40.64
CA TYR A 328 1.31 2.49 40.48
C TYR A 328 -0.16 2.30 40.05
N THR A 329 -1.07 2.97 40.73
CA THR A 329 -2.51 2.86 40.51
C THR A 329 -3.02 3.81 39.43
N GLY A 330 -2.25 4.84 39.07
CA GLY A 330 -2.63 5.83 38.06
C GLY A 330 -3.76 6.77 38.47
N LYS A 331 -4.28 6.64 39.69
CA LYS A 331 -5.33 7.50 40.23
C LYS A 331 -4.77 8.89 40.55
N PRO A 332 -5.56 9.97 40.41
CA PRO A 332 -5.18 11.29 40.91
C PRO A 332 -4.73 11.24 42.37
N SER A 333 -3.57 11.82 42.66
CA SER A 333 -2.93 11.73 43.97
C SER A 333 -2.22 13.02 44.35
N MET A 334 -2.23 13.31 45.66
CA MET A 334 -1.46 14.38 46.28
C MET A 334 -0.35 13.85 47.21
N ALA A 335 -0.10 12.53 47.19
CA ALA A 335 0.97 11.92 47.95
C ALA A 335 2.34 12.48 47.53
N GLY A 336 3.33 12.39 48.43
CA GLY A 336 4.67 12.97 48.19
C GLY A 336 5.42 12.31 47.03
N ASP A 337 5.08 11.07 46.71
CA ASP A 337 5.58 10.26 45.60
C ASP A 337 4.71 10.35 44.34
N ALA A 338 3.63 11.14 44.35
CA ALA A 338 2.80 11.35 43.16
C ALA A 338 3.61 12.02 42.05
N VAL A 339 3.47 11.49 40.83
CA VAL A 339 4.24 11.91 39.65
C VAL A 339 3.39 12.75 38.70
N SER A 340 4.06 13.55 37.88
CA SER A 340 3.44 14.14 36.69
C SER A 340 2.86 13.03 35.81
N VAL A 341 1.72 13.27 35.17
CA VAL A 341 1.12 12.28 34.26
C VAL A 341 2.06 11.89 33.09
N TYR A 342 3.01 12.77 32.74
CA TYR A 342 4.08 12.45 31.77
C TYR A 342 5.09 11.43 32.32
N HIS A 343 5.40 11.45 33.62
CA HIS A 343 6.32 10.51 34.24
C HIS A 343 5.66 9.18 34.64
N PHE A 344 4.35 9.04 34.47
CA PHE A 344 3.63 7.83 34.83
C PHE A 344 4.16 6.58 34.09
N GLY A 345 4.31 5.47 34.82
CA GLY A 345 4.82 4.21 34.28
C GLY A 345 6.26 4.27 33.76
N ASP A 346 7.09 5.11 34.37
CA ASP A 346 8.49 5.39 33.98
C ASP A 346 8.59 6.02 32.58
N ASN A 347 7.96 7.18 32.40
CA ASN A 347 7.90 7.90 31.11
C ASN A 347 7.23 7.08 30.00
N ARG A 348 6.12 6.39 30.32
CA ARG A 348 5.62 5.33 29.44
C ARG A 348 5.27 5.79 28.03
N LEU A 349 4.65 6.96 27.90
CA LEU A 349 4.35 7.54 26.59
C LEU A 349 5.63 7.87 25.80
N LEU A 350 6.65 8.45 26.45
CA LEU A 350 7.94 8.75 25.81
C LEU A 350 8.56 7.47 25.22
N MET A 351 8.58 6.39 26.00
CA MET A 351 9.20 5.13 25.58
C MET A 351 8.40 4.41 24.49
N GLY A 352 7.05 4.46 24.55
CA GLY A 352 6.21 3.96 23.48
C GLY A 352 6.39 4.74 22.17
N ALA A 353 6.41 6.07 22.24
CA ALA A 353 6.65 6.93 21.10
C ALA A 353 8.06 6.74 20.50
N ASN A 354 9.06 6.43 21.33
CA ASN A 354 10.40 6.06 20.87
C ASN A 354 10.40 4.74 20.08
N SER A 355 9.67 3.72 20.54
CA SER A 355 9.50 2.45 19.81
C SER A 355 8.74 2.65 18.49
N TYR A 356 7.69 3.46 18.49
CA TYR A 356 6.98 3.84 17.27
C TYR A 356 7.91 4.56 16.28
N ALA A 357 8.69 5.53 16.76
CA ALA A 357 9.66 6.27 15.94
C ALA A 357 10.76 5.34 15.40
N GLN A 358 11.25 4.37 16.18
CA GLN A 358 12.22 3.38 15.72
C GLN A 358 11.71 2.64 14.48
N PHE A 359 10.47 2.15 14.54
CA PHE A 359 9.82 1.48 13.42
C PHE A 359 9.65 2.42 12.23
N MET A 360 9.06 3.59 12.47
CA MET A 360 8.73 4.52 11.39
C MET A 360 9.95 5.10 10.69
N LEU A 361 11.07 5.29 11.39
CA LEU A 361 12.33 5.72 10.76
C LEU A 361 12.95 4.67 9.83
N GLY A 362 12.57 3.39 10.00
CA GLY A 362 13.08 2.29 9.17
C GLY A 362 14.06 1.35 9.87
N TYR A 363 14.24 1.48 11.18
CA TYR A 363 15.07 0.51 11.92
C TYR A 363 14.33 -0.82 12.12
N LYS A 364 15.10 -1.89 12.23
CA LYS A 364 14.62 -3.14 12.83
C LYS A 364 14.17 -2.84 14.26
N THR A 365 12.93 -3.20 14.57
CA THR A 365 12.28 -2.87 15.84
C THR A 365 11.94 -4.17 16.57
N PRO A 366 12.32 -4.33 17.85
CA PRO A 366 11.99 -5.52 18.61
C PRO A 366 10.49 -5.61 18.87
N TRP A 367 9.98 -6.84 18.99
CA TRP A 367 8.55 -7.10 19.21
C TRP A 367 8.35 -8.42 19.98
N ALA A 368 7.30 -8.44 20.81
CA ALA A 368 6.79 -9.65 21.44
C ALA A 368 5.27 -9.72 21.26
N ASP A 369 4.75 -10.86 20.79
CA ASP A 369 3.32 -11.09 20.67
C ASP A 369 2.70 -11.38 22.03
N THR A 370 2.25 -10.33 22.72
CA THR A 370 1.57 -10.43 24.01
C THR A 370 0.05 -10.55 23.90
N THR A 371 -0.53 -10.57 22.70
CA THR A 371 -1.99 -10.64 22.49
C THR A 371 -2.46 -12.06 22.15
N GLY A 372 -1.53 -12.97 21.86
CA GLY A 372 -1.82 -14.34 21.48
C GLY A 372 -2.09 -14.50 19.98
N GLY A 373 -1.59 -13.57 19.15
CA GLY A 373 -1.69 -13.63 17.70
C GLY A 373 -0.54 -12.92 16.95
N SER A 374 -0.11 -13.57 15.84
CA SER A 374 0.92 -13.17 14.85
C SER A 374 2.41 -13.39 15.20
N SER A 375 3.16 -13.79 14.17
CA SER A 375 4.62 -13.99 14.16
C SER A 375 5.44 -12.71 13.90
N GLY A 376 4.82 -11.51 13.79
CA GLY A 376 5.53 -10.23 13.57
C GLY A 376 4.65 -8.98 13.32
N MET A 377 5.25 -7.78 13.36
CA MET A 377 4.58 -6.49 13.09
C MET A 377 4.30 -6.29 11.60
N SER A 378 3.15 -5.69 11.24
CA SER A 378 2.88 -5.33 9.85
C SER A 378 3.85 -4.28 9.35
N GLU A 379 4.47 -4.51 8.20
CA GLU A 379 5.34 -3.55 7.52
C GLU A 379 4.54 -2.46 6.76
N ALA A 380 3.21 -2.61 6.69
CA ALA A 380 2.34 -1.59 6.14
C ALA A 380 2.49 -0.29 6.94
N TYR A 381 2.53 0.85 6.24
CA TYR A 381 2.66 2.21 6.81
C TYR A 381 4.01 2.57 7.45
N ARG A 382 5.02 1.68 7.45
CA ARG A 382 6.40 2.06 7.79
C ARG A 382 6.84 3.29 6.98
N GLY A 383 7.45 4.26 7.64
CA GLY A 383 7.88 5.54 7.05
C GLY A 383 6.88 6.68 7.14
N ARG A 384 5.65 6.44 7.63
CA ARG A 384 4.58 7.45 7.68
C ARG A 384 4.71 8.39 8.88
N LEU A 385 5.90 8.95 9.14
CA LEU A 385 6.14 9.85 10.28
C LEU A 385 5.30 11.14 10.20
N TYR A 386 5.00 11.60 8.99
CA TYR A 386 4.15 12.77 8.75
C TYR A 386 2.71 12.64 9.31
N ALA A 387 2.28 11.43 9.70
CA ALA A 387 0.96 11.18 10.25
C ALA A 387 0.91 11.17 11.79
N ALA A 388 2.05 11.26 12.48
CA ALA A 388 2.12 11.32 13.95
C ALA A 388 2.63 12.70 14.39
N GLU A 389 1.73 13.68 14.44
CA GLU A 389 2.06 15.08 14.69
C GLU A 389 2.63 15.30 16.12
N GLY A 390 2.22 14.47 17.07
CA GLY A 390 2.58 14.51 18.48
C GLY A 390 4.05 14.21 18.78
N ILE A 391 4.83 13.67 17.84
CA ILE A 391 6.24 13.31 18.05
C ILE A 391 7.08 14.50 18.53
N ALA A 392 7.00 15.66 17.87
CA ALA A 392 7.72 16.85 18.33
C ALA A 392 7.14 17.42 19.61
N GLU A 393 5.83 17.34 19.84
CA GLU A 393 5.26 17.78 21.12
C GLU A 393 5.82 16.96 22.28
N ILE A 394 5.83 15.62 22.15
CA ILE A 394 6.41 14.72 23.16
C ILE A 394 7.88 15.07 23.36
N TYR A 395 8.68 15.16 22.29
CA TYR A 395 10.09 15.55 22.39
C TYR A 395 10.27 16.86 23.17
N ASN A 396 9.52 17.89 22.78
CA ASN A 396 9.66 19.24 23.35
C ASN A 396 9.20 19.31 24.81
N VAL A 397 8.06 18.71 25.16
CA VAL A 397 7.53 18.71 26.53
C VAL A 397 8.46 17.94 27.46
N TYR A 398 8.90 16.74 27.07
CA TYR A 398 9.80 15.95 27.93
C TYR A 398 11.17 16.63 28.09
N LYS A 399 11.72 17.20 27.01
CA LYS A 399 13.02 17.88 27.04
C LYS A 399 13.00 19.19 27.83
N TYR A 400 12.05 20.07 27.53
CA TYR A 400 12.08 21.45 28.04
C TYR A 400 11.21 21.68 29.28
N GLU A 401 10.21 20.84 29.53
CA GLU A 401 9.29 21.02 30.66
C GLU A 401 9.43 19.93 31.72
N GLN A 402 9.68 18.67 31.33
CA GLN A 402 9.87 17.56 32.26
C GLN A 402 11.34 17.27 32.60
N GLY A 403 12.30 17.96 31.97
CA GLY A 403 13.72 17.86 32.29
C GLY A 403 14.37 16.53 31.94
N VAL A 404 13.82 15.79 30.97
CA VAL A 404 14.38 14.52 30.50
C VAL A 404 15.43 14.78 29.42
N ASP A 405 16.58 14.10 29.51
CA ASP A 405 17.54 14.04 28.41
C ASP A 405 17.03 13.09 27.32
N VAL A 406 16.08 13.60 26.51
CA VAL A 406 15.38 12.83 25.47
C VAL A 406 16.34 12.29 24.43
N ASP A 407 17.41 13.03 24.10
CA ASP A 407 18.39 12.63 23.08
C ASP A 407 19.12 11.33 23.49
N THR A 408 19.33 11.11 24.79
CA THR A 408 19.91 9.89 25.35
C THR A 408 18.85 8.81 25.64
N VAL A 409 17.72 9.17 26.25
CA VAL A 409 16.71 8.21 26.73
C VAL A 409 15.82 7.67 25.61
N ALA A 410 15.53 8.49 24.60
CA ALA A 410 14.64 8.18 23.49
C ALA A 410 15.22 8.70 22.15
N PRO A 411 16.36 8.14 21.71
CA PRO A 411 17.12 8.65 20.56
C PRO A 411 16.38 8.54 19.23
N TYR A 412 15.50 7.54 19.06
CA TYR A 412 14.69 7.42 17.85
C TYR A 412 13.60 8.48 17.81
N LEU A 413 12.97 8.78 18.94
CA LEU A 413 12.04 9.92 19.04
C LEU A 413 12.76 11.24 18.72
N ALA A 414 13.97 11.45 19.28
CA ALA A 414 14.76 12.64 19.01
C ALA A 414 15.08 12.80 17.52
N THR A 415 15.49 11.71 16.87
CA THR A 415 15.73 11.66 15.43
C THR A 415 14.45 11.98 14.65
N ALA A 416 13.32 11.32 14.96
CA ALA A 416 12.05 11.58 14.30
C ALA A 416 11.55 13.02 14.50
N ALA A 417 11.73 13.61 15.68
CA ALA A 417 11.40 15.00 15.97
C ALA A 417 12.24 15.97 15.13
N SER A 418 13.53 15.68 14.94
CA SER A 418 14.42 16.47 14.06
C SER A 418 14.05 16.33 12.58
N HIS A 419 13.46 15.19 12.21
CA HIS A 419 13.01 14.90 10.85
C HIS A 419 11.64 15.47 10.52
N GLN A 420 10.91 16.04 11.48
CA GLN A 420 9.59 16.58 11.19
C GLN A 420 9.67 17.68 10.11
N ASN A 421 8.73 17.65 9.19
CA ASN A 421 8.44 18.84 8.41
C ASN A 421 7.94 19.88 9.41
N GLY A 422 8.52 21.09 9.40
CA GLY A 422 7.90 22.20 10.13
C GLY A 422 6.40 22.21 9.86
N TYR A 423 5.59 22.46 10.88
CA TYR A 423 4.15 22.17 10.88
C TYR A 423 3.43 22.71 9.64
N VAL A 424 3.25 21.85 8.63
CA VAL A 424 2.46 22.11 7.43
C VAL A 424 1.86 20.79 6.96
N THR A 425 0.76 20.38 7.60
CA THR A 425 -0.49 19.79 7.04
C THR A 425 -1.40 19.33 8.20
N PRO A 426 -2.75 19.33 8.15
CA PRO A 426 -3.70 20.03 7.31
C PRO A 426 -4.75 20.77 8.19
N TRP A 427 -4.42 21.95 8.72
CA TRP A 427 -5.48 22.96 8.84
C TRP A 427 -5.96 23.40 7.43
N GLY A 428 -5.25 23.04 6.34
CA GLY A 428 -5.33 23.70 5.03
C GLY A 428 -5.32 22.86 3.74
N ARG A 429 -5.81 21.61 3.71
CA ARG A 429 -6.26 21.00 2.44
C ARG A 429 -7.52 20.15 2.67
N GLY A 430 -8.67 20.65 2.22
CA GLY A 430 -9.92 19.89 2.26
C GLY A 430 -10.58 19.82 3.64
N THR A 431 -11.74 19.18 3.70
CA THR A 431 -12.49 18.83 4.92
C THR A 431 -11.57 18.25 6.01
N PRO A 432 -11.85 18.42 7.31
CA PRO A 432 -11.01 17.85 8.34
C PRO A 432 -11.11 16.32 8.29
N ASP A 433 -10.13 15.68 7.68
CA ASP A 433 -9.87 14.25 7.87
C ASP A 433 -9.30 14.00 9.28
N ASN A 434 -8.81 15.05 9.97
CA ASN A 434 -8.16 14.95 11.27
C ASN A 434 -9.18 14.84 12.43
N LYS A 435 -9.24 13.62 12.99
CA LYS A 435 -10.03 13.21 14.16
C LYS A 435 -9.20 13.21 15.47
N ASP A 436 -7.94 13.61 15.42
CA ASP A 436 -6.91 13.47 16.47
C ASP A 436 -6.55 14.80 17.14
N PHE A 437 -5.81 14.76 18.25
CA PHE A 437 -5.24 15.96 18.87
C PHE A 437 -4.09 16.56 18.03
N GLY A 438 -3.80 17.86 18.18
CA GLY A 438 -2.55 18.45 17.63
C GLY A 438 -2.69 19.89 17.14
N ALA A 439 -3.83 20.23 16.56
CA ALA A 439 -4.11 21.55 15.98
C ALA A 439 -3.89 22.74 16.94
N GLU A 440 -4.11 22.53 18.23
CA GLU A 440 -3.99 23.50 19.32
C GLU A 440 -2.64 23.48 20.05
N ALA A 441 -1.77 22.49 19.77
CA ALA A 441 -0.51 22.27 20.48
C ALA A 441 0.45 23.47 20.43
N PHE A 442 0.32 24.33 19.40
CA PHE A 442 1.12 25.55 19.29
C PHE A 442 0.91 26.53 20.46
N ILE A 443 -0.25 26.48 21.13
CA ILE A 443 -0.57 27.30 22.31
C ILE A 443 0.31 26.88 23.49
N THR A 444 0.66 25.60 23.57
CA THR A 444 1.42 25.00 24.68
C THR A 444 2.88 24.74 24.35
N LEU A 445 3.43 25.37 23.30
CA LEU A 445 4.85 25.22 22.98
C LEU A 445 5.74 25.67 24.16
N PRO A 446 6.78 24.89 24.50
CA PRO A 446 7.72 25.30 25.53
C PRO A 446 8.40 26.62 25.19
N LYS A 447 8.55 27.50 26.20
CA LYS A 447 9.13 28.84 26.03
C LYS A 447 10.54 28.80 25.41
N ALA A 448 11.30 27.73 25.61
CA ALA A 448 12.63 27.52 25.01
C ALA A 448 12.64 27.44 23.47
N LEU A 449 11.47 27.32 22.83
CA LEU A 449 11.30 27.36 21.38
C LEU A 449 11.01 28.76 20.83
N THR A 450 10.81 29.75 21.70
CA THR A 450 10.53 31.14 21.28
C THR A 450 11.69 31.69 20.45
N GLY A 451 11.37 32.25 19.29
CA GLY A 451 12.34 32.78 18.32
C GLY A 451 12.99 31.73 17.42
N LYS A 452 12.66 30.44 17.56
CA LYS A 452 13.16 29.38 16.67
C LYS A 452 12.21 29.19 15.49
N PRO A 453 12.66 29.39 14.24
CA PRO A 453 11.83 29.15 13.06
C PRO A 453 11.50 27.66 12.93
N LEU A 454 10.34 27.37 12.32
CA LEU A 454 10.02 26.00 11.92
C LEU A 454 10.97 25.54 10.79
N PRO A 455 11.33 24.24 10.73
CA PRO A 455 12.10 23.71 9.61
C PRO A 455 11.41 23.98 8.27
N PRO A 456 12.14 24.42 7.23
CA PRO A 456 11.55 24.73 5.93
C PRO A 456 10.99 23.46 5.27
N ASN A 457 9.86 23.56 4.55
CA ASN A 457 9.42 22.48 3.67
C ASN A 457 9.89 22.79 2.24
N THR A 458 10.90 22.07 1.76
CA THR A 458 11.50 22.30 0.44
C THR A 458 10.81 21.50 -0.67
N GLY A 459 9.82 20.67 -0.33
CA GLY A 459 9.17 19.75 -1.27
C GLY A 459 10.06 18.57 -1.71
N MET A 460 11.27 18.47 -1.17
CA MET A 460 12.20 17.37 -1.35
C MET A 460 12.39 16.62 -0.03
N LEU A 461 12.79 15.36 -0.11
CA LEU A 461 13.27 14.61 1.05
C LEU A 461 14.79 14.74 1.10
N GLU A 462 15.26 15.74 1.83
CA GLU A 462 16.69 16.05 2.01
C GLU A 462 17.37 15.03 2.91
N THR A 463 18.56 14.59 2.55
CA THR A 463 19.23 13.49 3.27
C THR A 463 19.46 13.84 4.74
N GLU A 464 19.91 15.06 5.02
CA GLU A 464 20.18 15.56 6.37
C GLU A 464 18.94 15.72 7.27
N ARG A 465 17.73 15.55 6.72
CA ARG A 465 16.47 15.75 7.45
C ARG A 465 15.48 14.61 7.32
N LYS A 466 15.59 13.77 6.31
CA LYS A 466 14.58 12.76 5.97
C LYS A 466 15.16 11.36 5.84
N THR A 467 16.37 11.15 6.36
CA THR A 467 17.02 9.85 6.26
C THR A 467 17.60 9.32 7.55
N ILE A 468 17.69 8.00 7.59
CA ILE A 468 18.64 7.30 8.43
C ILE A 468 19.62 6.54 7.54
N TYR A 469 20.80 6.27 8.07
CA TYR A 469 21.81 5.45 7.40
C TYR A 469 21.89 4.09 8.07
N LEU A 470 21.90 3.03 7.26
CA LEU A 470 22.04 1.64 7.70
C LEU A 470 23.14 0.98 6.86
N ASN A 471 24.03 0.21 7.47
CA ASN A 471 25.20 -0.39 6.79
C ASN A 471 26.11 0.64 6.11
N GLY A 472 27.36 0.26 5.83
CA GLY A 472 28.34 1.17 5.25
C GLY A 472 28.82 2.26 6.21
N ASP A 473 29.86 2.98 5.79
CA ASP A 473 30.43 4.09 6.55
C ASP A 473 29.84 5.41 6.04
N TRP A 474 28.78 5.88 6.69
CA TRP A 474 28.08 7.12 6.32
C TRP A 474 28.55 8.33 7.11
N SER A 475 28.58 9.47 6.43
CA SER A 475 28.78 10.79 7.03
C SER A 475 27.94 11.83 6.31
N THR A 476 27.45 12.84 7.04
CA THR A 476 26.82 14.01 6.42
C THR A 476 27.88 15.07 6.16
N LEU A 477 27.95 15.58 4.93
CA LEU A 477 28.93 16.56 4.49
C LEU A 477 28.22 17.77 3.88
N THR A 478 28.89 18.93 3.92
CA THR A 478 28.43 20.14 3.24
C THR A 478 29.47 20.61 2.23
N GLU A 479 29.08 20.74 0.97
CA GLU A 479 29.88 21.30 -0.12
C GLU A 479 29.13 22.50 -0.73
N GLY A 480 29.61 23.72 -0.46
CA GLY A 480 28.93 24.93 -0.91
C GLY A 480 27.58 25.13 -0.20
N ASP A 481 26.49 25.15 -0.98
CA ASP A 481 25.11 25.28 -0.51
C ASP A 481 24.40 23.92 -0.33
N ARG A 482 25.06 22.80 -0.66
CA ARG A 482 24.50 21.46 -0.55
C ARG A 482 24.98 20.73 0.69
N THR A 483 24.05 20.10 1.39
CA THR A 483 24.33 19.11 2.43
C THR A 483 23.85 17.76 1.92
N PHE A 484 24.66 16.72 2.07
CA PHE A 484 24.38 15.40 1.51
C PHE A 484 25.00 14.30 2.35
N GLY A 485 24.49 13.07 2.23
CA GLY A 485 25.07 11.89 2.83
C GLY A 485 26.12 11.26 1.91
N ARG A 486 27.34 11.03 2.42
CA ARG A 486 28.38 10.23 1.76
C ARG A 486 28.48 8.88 2.44
N GLY A 487 28.18 7.82 1.70
CA GLY A 487 28.36 6.43 2.12
C GLY A 487 29.49 5.75 1.36
N ALA A 488 30.43 5.13 2.08
CA ALA A 488 31.38 4.18 1.50
C ALA A 488 30.79 2.77 1.53
N VAL A 489 30.78 2.09 0.38
CA VAL A 489 30.26 0.71 0.25
C VAL A 489 31.15 -0.27 1.02
N THR A 490 30.55 -1.04 1.92
CA THR A 490 31.20 -2.15 2.65
C THR A 490 30.67 -3.51 2.14
N PRO A 491 31.16 -4.67 2.63
CA PRO A 491 30.63 -5.97 2.21
C PRO A 491 29.13 -6.17 2.45
N SER A 492 28.53 -5.49 3.44
CA SER A 492 27.07 -5.51 3.65
C SER A 492 26.31 -4.53 2.75
N GLY A 493 27.01 -3.66 2.03
CA GLY A 493 26.50 -2.54 1.25
C GLY A 493 26.48 -1.22 2.03
N ALA A 494 26.04 -0.15 1.39
CA ALA A 494 25.73 1.13 2.02
C ALA A 494 24.25 1.45 1.78
N THR A 495 23.44 1.55 2.83
CA THR A 495 21.99 1.80 2.70
C THR A 495 21.62 3.17 3.28
N VAL A 496 20.90 3.96 2.49
CA VAL A 496 20.21 5.17 2.95
C VAL A 496 18.71 4.93 2.87
N VAL A 497 18.00 5.31 3.92
CA VAL A 497 16.56 5.06 4.05
C VAL A 497 15.83 6.39 4.07
N PHE A 498 14.92 6.61 3.13
CA PHE A 498 14.06 7.78 3.10
C PHE A 498 12.66 7.42 3.61
N HIS A 499 12.14 8.19 4.55
CA HIS A 499 10.77 8.09 5.05
C HIS A 499 9.92 9.27 4.54
N ASP A 500 8.66 9.36 4.98
CA ASP A 500 7.67 10.36 4.56
C ASP A 500 7.41 10.37 3.04
N ILE A 501 7.48 9.20 2.41
CA ILE A 501 7.24 9.07 0.98
C ILE A 501 5.73 9.22 0.72
N VAL A 502 5.36 10.16 -0.14
CA VAL A 502 3.98 10.34 -0.61
C VAL A 502 3.98 10.52 -2.12
N TYR A 503 3.51 9.49 -2.82
CA TYR A 503 3.42 9.51 -4.29
C TYR A 503 2.17 10.25 -4.77
N ALA A 504 2.27 10.97 -5.88
CA ALA A 504 1.13 11.67 -6.48
C ALA A 504 0.14 10.73 -7.20
N ASP A 505 0.63 9.88 -8.12
CA ASP A 505 -0.16 8.90 -8.86
C ASP A 505 0.75 7.74 -9.31
N ARG A 506 0.44 6.53 -8.85
CA ARG A 506 1.19 5.30 -9.16
C ARG A 506 0.49 4.39 -10.17
N SER A 507 -0.69 4.77 -10.66
CA SER A 507 -1.42 3.99 -11.68
C SER A 507 -0.73 4.01 -13.05
N LYS A 508 0.20 4.95 -13.24
CA LYS A 508 1.06 5.12 -14.41
C LYS A 508 2.53 5.18 -13.97
N TYR A 509 3.43 5.38 -14.94
CA TYR A 509 4.86 5.60 -14.68
C TYR A 509 5.06 6.63 -13.56
N ALA A 510 5.75 6.23 -12.50
CA ALA A 510 5.90 7.02 -11.28
C ALA A 510 7.39 7.07 -10.86
N PRO A 511 8.22 7.82 -11.60
CA PRO A 511 9.64 7.92 -11.29
C PRO A 511 9.87 8.58 -9.94
N VAL A 512 10.81 8.04 -9.16
CA VAL A 512 11.35 8.64 -7.94
C VAL A 512 12.70 9.25 -8.28
N GLY A 513 12.84 10.57 -8.25
CA GLY A 513 14.12 11.21 -8.59
C GLY A 513 15.11 11.18 -7.43
N LEU A 514 16.12 10.32 -7.47
CA LEU A 514 17.21 10.27 -6.49
C LEU A 514 18.41 11.07 -7.02
N MET A 515 18.77 12.17 -6.36
CA MET A 515 19.92 12.99 -6.74
C MET A 515 21.21 12.45 -6.14
N ILE A 516 22.13 11.97 -6.99
CA ILE A 516 23.35 11.29 -6.53
C ILE A 516 24.61 11.75 -7.27
N ARG A 517 25.76 11.40 -6.67
CA ARG A 517 27.08 11.45 -7.29
C ARG A 517 27.89 10.23 -6.84
N THR A 518 28.59 9.57 -7.75
CA THR A 518 29.40 8.37 -7.46
C THR A 518 30.80 8.50 -8.08
N ASN A 519 31.77 7.75 -7.56
CA ASN A 519 33.15 7.69 -8.09
C ASN A 519 33.49 6.35 -8.76
N ALA A 520 32.58 5.39 -8.73
CA ALA A 520 32.74 4.05 -9.27
C ALA A 520 31.37 3.51 -9.71
N VAL A 521 31.39 2.41 -10.46
CA VAL A 521 30.16 1.67 -10.80
C VAL A 521 29.64 0.97 -9.55
N THR A 522 28.39 1.23 -9.19
CA THR A 522 27.68 0.56 -8.10
C THR A 522 26.34 0.00 -8.61
N LYS A 523 25.70 -0.86 -7.82
CA LYS A 523 24.35 -1.33 -8.05
C LYS A 523 23.44 -0.74 -6.97
N LEU A 524 22.37 -0.10 -7.39
CA LEU A 524 21.29 0.38 -6.53
C LEU A 524 20.18 -0.69 -6.49
N ALA A 525 19.78 -1.08 -5.29
CA ALA A 525 18.58 -1.86 -5.03
C ALA A 525 17.60 -0.98 -4.23
N ALA A 526 16.38 -0.82 -4.74
CA ALA A 526 15.30 -0.12 -4.07
C ALA A 526 14.29 -1.14 -3.51
N SER A 527 14.04 -1.09 -2.19
CA SER A 527 13.14 -2.01 -1.49
C SER A 527 12.25 -1.28 -0.48
N GLY A 528 11.18 -1.94 -0.05
CA GLY A 528 10.27 -1.43 0.98
C GLY A 528 10.72 -1.73 2.42
N THR A 529 11.66 -2.66 2.60
CA THR A 529 12.27 -3.04 3.88
C THR A 529 13.75 -3.38 3.65
N GLU A 530 14.56 -3.42 4.71
CA GLU A 530 16.00 -3.70 4.62
C GLU A 530 16.32 -5.06 3.98
N ASP A 531 15.62 -6.12 4.41
CA ASP A 531 15.81 -7.49 3.94
C ASP A 531 14.82 -7.89 2.82
N GLY A 532 13.94 -6.98 2.41
CA GLY A 532 12.91 -7.23 1.41
C GLY A 532 13.50 -7.36 0.00
N LYS A 533 12.87 -8.21 -0.82
CA LYS A 533 13.23 -8.30 -2.25
C LYS A 533 13.08 -6.92 -2.90
N PRO A 534 14.12 -6.39 -3.58
CA PRO A 534 14.01 -5.11 -4.24
C PRO A 534 13.01 -5.17 -5.39
N TRP A 535 12.23 -4.10 -5.55
CA TRP A 535 11.31 -3.92 -6.67
C TRP A 535 12.02 -3.31 -7.88
N CYS A 536 13.12 -2.59 -7.64
CA CYS A 536 14.00 -2.09 -8.69
C CYS A 536 15.45 -2.40 -8.33
N GLU A 537 16.17 -2.90 -9.33
CA GLU A 537 17.62 -3.00 -9.30
C GLU A 537 18.17 -2.32 -10.55
N MET A 538 19.18 -1.47 -10.37
CA MET A 538 19.80 -0.76 -11.48
C MET A 538 21.28 -0.54 -11.25
N THR A 539 22.03 -0.47 -12.35
CA THR A 539 23.43 -0.08 -12.27
C THR A 539 23.50 1.43 -12.17
N VAL A 540 24.28 1.92 -11.23
CA VAL A 540 24.64 3.32 -11.11
C VAL A 540 26.06 3.49 -11.64
N PRO A 541 26.26 4.14 -12.81
CA PRO A 541 27.60 4.34 -13.35
C PRO A 541 28.39 5.34 -12.50
N ASN A 542 29.70 5.40 -12.70
CA ASN A 542 30.52 6.50 -12.17
C ASN A 542 30.03 7.82 -12.78
N THR A 543 29.60 8.76 -11.95
CA THR A 543 29.11 10.07 -12.43
C THR A 543 30.23 11.08 -12.70
N GLU A 544 31.50 10.69 -12.53
CA GLU A 544 32.69 11.52 -12.78
C GLU A 544 32.64 12.85 -12.00
N GLY A 545 32.10 12.80 -10.78
CA GLY A 545 31.97 13.96 -9.89
C GLY A 545 30.76 14.87 -10.19
N GLN A 546 29.91 14.51 -11.16
CA GLN A 546 28.70 15.26 -11.48
C GLN A 546 27.49 14.76 -10.69
N TRP A 547 26.63 15.69 -10.28
CA TRP A 547 25.32 15.37 -9.72
C TRP A 547 24.34 14.98 -10.84
N ARG A 548 23.67 13.85 -10.68
CA ARG A 548 22.75 13.27 -11.66
C ARG A 548 21.56 12.63 -10.95
N TYR A 549 20.39 12.70 -11.59
CA TYR A 549 19.23 11.94 -11.15
C TYR A 549 19.35 10.48 -11.57
N ILE A 550 19.07 9.58 -10.65
CA ILE A 550 18.70 8.19 -10.90
C ILE A 550 17.19 8.05 -10.61
N VAL A 551 16.46 7.37 -11.49
CA VAL A 551 14.99 7.43 -11.53
C VAL A 551 14.31 6.05 -11.49
N PRO A 552 14.39 5.31 -10.37
CA PRO A 552 13.66 4.05 -10.24
C PRO A 552 12.13 4.28 -10.37
N ASP A 553 11.43 3.40 -11.08
CA ASP A 553 9.99 3.49 -11.33
C ASP A 553 9.16 2.85 -10.22
N ALA A 554 8.50 3.66 -9.39
CA ALA A 554 7.67 3.16 -8.30
C ALA A 554 6.21 2.89 -8.72
N SER A 555 5.88 2.82 -10.02
CA SER A 555 4.51 2.54 -10.47
C SER A 555 3.98 1.20 -9.92
N THR A 556 2.66 1.08 -9.76
CA THR A 556 2.01 -0.15 -9.29
C THR A 556 2.36 -1.35 -10.18
N ALA A 557 2.59 -1.11 -11.48
CA ALA A 557 3.06 -2.12 -12.40
C ALA A 557 4.50 -2.58 -12.09
N ALA A 558 5.41 -1.65 -11.79
CA ALA A 558 6.80 -1.95 -11.45
C ALA A 558 6.96 -2.63 -10.09
N THR A 559 6.11 -2.31 -9.11
CA THR A 559 6.14 -2.95 -7.78
C THR A 559 5.34 -4.25 -7.69
N GLY A 560 4.73 -4.70 -8.79
CA GLY A 560 3.93 -5.94 -8.83
C GLY A 560 2.65 -5.86 -7.99
N ALA A 561 1.99 -4.70 -7.98
CA ALA A 561 0.80 -4.38 -7.18
C ALA A 561 0.96 -4.50 -5.65
N ARG A 562 2.18 -4.70 -5.15
CA ARG A 562 2.47 -4.73 -3.71
C ARG A 562 2.59 -3.31 -3.16
N LYS A 563 2.12 -3.11 -1.93
CA LYS A 563 2.29 -1.87 -1.13
C LYS A 563 3.72 -1.72 -0.57
N LEU A 564 4.73 -2.15 -1.33
CA LEU A 564 6.13 -2.04 -0.92
C LEU A 564 6.60 -0.60 -1.14
N GLY A 565 7.08 0.00 -0.05
CA GLY A 565 7.69 1.33 -0.06
C GLY A 565 6.71 2.49 -0.27
N ASP A 566 5.46 2.31 0.15
CA ASP A 566 4.39 3.31 0.06
C ASP A 566 4.72 4.59 0.84
N ASN A 567 5.43 4.47 1.96
CA ASN A 567 5.83 5.60 2.82
C ASN A 567 7.34 5.60 3.18
N ILE A 568 8.10 4.61 2.73
CA ILE A 568 9.54 4.45 2.99
C ILE A 568 10.26 3.85 1.79
N ILE A 569 11.50 4.21 1.52
CA ILE A 569 12.34 3.53 0.51
C ILE A 569 13.72 3.29 1.09
N TYR A 570 14.19 2.05 0.98
CA TYR A 570 15.56 1.66 1.27
C TYR A 570 16.33 1.66 -0.05
N PHE A 571 17.33 2.54 -0.16
CA PHE A 571 18.27 2.54 -1.27
C PHE A 571 19.58 1.89 -0.82
N LYS A 572 19.76 0.62 -1.19
CA LYS A 572 20.97 -0.14 -0.90
C LYS A 572 21.93 -0.07 -2.09
N PHE A 573 23.13 0.43 -1.83
CA PHE A 573 24.23 0.44 -2.79
C PHE A 573 25.19 -0.72 -2.52
N SER A 574 25.57 -1.43 -3.57
CA SER A 574 26.58 -2.50 -3.56
C SER A 574 27.57 -2.30 -4.70
N GLY A 575 28.77 -2.87 -4.59
CA GLY A 575 29.84 -2.67 -5.57
C GLY A 575 31.20 -2.96 -4.96
N ALA A 576 32.25 -2.39 -5.56
CA ALA A 576 33.60 -2.46 -4.99
C ALA A 576 33.63 -1.83 -3.59
N GLU A 577 34.28 -2.50 -2.65
CA GLU A 577 34.49 -1.97 -1.30
C GLU A 577 35.23 -0.62 -1.36
N GLY A 578 34.73 0.38 -0.62
CA GLY A 578 35.23 1.75 -0.65
C GLY A 578 34.74 2.61 -1.81
N ALA A 579 33.86 2.11 -2.68
CA ALA A 579 33.14 2.95 -3.63
C ALA A 579 32.29 3.98 -2.88
N ASN A 580 32.39 5.26 -3.26
CA ASN A 580 31.65 6.34 -2.62
C ASN A 580 30.36 6.62 -3.38
N VAL A 581 29.27 6.75 -2.62
CA VAL A 581 27.98 7.22 -3.08
C VAL A 581 27.58 8.43 -2.25
N ASP A 582 27.44 9.57 -2.91
CA ASP A 582 26.89 10.78 -2.33
C ASP A 582 25.41 10.88 -2.72
N VAL A 583 24.54 11.11 -1.74
CA VAL A 583 23.08 11.22 -1.91
C VAL A 583 22.62 12.54 -1.31
N ASP A 584 22.00 13.38 -2.13
CA ASP A 584 21.55 14.74 -1.78
C ASP A 584 20.11 14.70 -1.28
N PHE A 585 19.16 14.34 -2.14
CA PHE A 585 17.74 14.25 -1.79
C PHE A 585 16.96 13.30 -2.70
N VAL A 586 15.73 12.99 -2.28
CA VAL A 586 14.69 12.38 -3.12
C VAL A 586 13.66 13.42 -3.54
N ASN A 587 13.36 13.46 -4.83
CA ASN A 587 12.34 14.28 -5.49
C ASN A 587 11.14 13.43 -5.91
N LEU A 588 10.05 13.51 -5.15
CA LEU A 588 8.79 12.82 -5.45
C LEU A 588 7.92 13.56 -6.50
N ASN A 589 8.26 14.81 -6.84
CA ASN A 589 7.61 15.57 -7.92
C ASN A 589 8.24 15.29 -9.29
N ALA A 590 9.24 14.39 -9.36
CA ALA A 590 9.86 13.91 -10.59
C ALA A 590 8.87 13.57 -11.73
N PRO A 591 7.69 12.97 -11.50
CA PRO A 591 6.73 12.69 -12.58
C PRO A 591 6.25 13.92 -13.35
N THR A 592 6.37 15.11 -12.76
CA THR A 592 5.97 16.39 -13.37
C THR A 592 7.15 17.30 -13.70
N GLN A 593 8.33 17.00 -13.18
CA GLN A 593 9.52 17.86 -13.27
C GLN A 593 10.63 17.29 -14.15
N LEU A 594 10.65 15.97 -14.36
CA LEU A 594 11.70 15.27 -15.08
C LEU A 594 11.11 14.49 -16.25
N THR A 595 11.86 14.42 -17.34
CA THR A 595 11.59 13.57 -18.50
C THR A 595 12.79 12.64 -18.72
N PRO A 596 13.13 11.76 -17.77
CA PRO A 596 14.36 10.98 -17.91
C PRO A 596 14.33 10.09 -19.17
N PRO A 597 15.47 9.81 -19.82
CA PRO A 597 15.56 8.82 -20.89
C PRO A 597 15.11 7.45 -20.39
N ARG A 598 14.25 6.74 -21.12
CA ARG A 598 13.70 5.45 -20.71
C ARG A 598 13.93 4.37 -21.75
N PHE A 599 14.56 3.27 -21.33
CA PHE A 599 14.57 2.04 -22.13
C PHE A 599 13.17 1.42 -22.14
N ALA A 600 12.77 0.80 -23.26
CA ALA A 600 11.50 0.08 -23.34
C ALA A 600 11.48 -1.08 -22.33
N MET A 601 10.42 -1.16 -21.52
CA MET A 601 10.22 -2.22 -20.53
C MET A 601 9.98 -3.59 -21.21
N PRO A 602 10.35 -4.72 -20.55
CA PRO A 602 10.84 -4.82 -19.17
C PRO A 602 12.38 -4.73 -19.01
N VAL A 603 12.85 -4.12 -17.93
CA VAL A 603 14.28 -3.95 -17.56
C VAL A 603 14.79 -5.13 -16.70
N PHE A 604 14.60 -6.36 -17.18
CA PHE A 604 15.46 -7.47 -16.76
C PHE A 604 16.64 -7.53 -17.74
N PRO A 605 17.76 -8.23 -17.45
CA PRO A 605 18.73 -8.49 -18.50
C PRO A 605 17.97 -9.10 -19.69
N VAL A 606 17.93 -8.36 -20.81
CA VAL A 606 17.38 -8.91 -22.05
C VAL A 606 18.42 -9.93 -22.49
N THR A 607 18.13 -11.21 -22.25
CA THR A 607 19.00 -12.27 -22.73
C THR A 607 18.79 -12.42 -24.22
N GLU A 608 19.79 -12.04 -25.01
CA GLU A 608 19.79 -12.19 -26.46
C GLU A 608 20.75 -13.32 -26.83
N PHE A 609 20.28 -14.25 -27.66
CA PHE A 609 21.14 -15.29 -28.20
C PHE A 609 21.89 -14.75 -29.41
N VAL A 610 23.21 -14.79 -29.34
CA VAL A 610 24.12 -14.37 -30.41
C VAL A 610 24.86 -15.60 -30.91
N VAL A 611 25.17 -15.71 -32.20
CA VAL A 611 25.93 -16.84 -32.73
C VAL A 611 27.36 -16.38 -33.01
N GLN A 612 28.35 -17.15 -32.55
CA GLN A 612 29.76 -16.84 -32.83
C GLN A 612 30.02 -16.69 -34.34
N GLY A 613 30.95 -15.80 -34.71
CA GLY A 613 31.34 -15.55 -36.10
C GLY A 613 30.31 -14.83 -36.97
N MET A 614 29.06 -14.70 -36.51
CA MET A 614 28.01 -13.94 -37.20
C MET A 614 27.99 -12.49 -36.70
N ALA A 615 27.88 -11.53 -37.63
CA ALA A 615 27.76 -10.12 -37.27
C ALA A 615 26.45 -9.88 -36.50
N TYR A 616 26.56 -9.30 -35.32
CA TYR A 616 25.46 -8.96 -34.43
C TYR A 616 25.26 -7.44 -34.37
N ARG A 617 24.02 -7.01 -34.55
CA ARG A 617 23.59 -5.61 -34.40
C ARG A 617 22.32 -5.54 -33.57
N ALA A 618 22.34 -4.72 -32.54
CA ALA A 618 21.19 -4.47 -31.68
C ALA A 618 21.07 -2.98 -31.38
N SER A 619 19.83 -2.49 -31.28
CA SER A 619 19.54 -1.10 -30.93
C SER A 619 19.06 -1.03 -29.50
N TYR A 620 19.84 -0.42 -28.61
CA TYR A 620 19.46 -0.16 -27.23
C TYR A 620 19.17 1.33 -27.06
N THR A 621 18.03 1.76 -27.58
CA THR A 621 17.61 3.17 -27.54
C THR A 621 16.71 3.43 -26.35
N ALA A 622 16.98 4.52 -25.66
CA ALA A 622 16.08 5.12 -24.69
C ALA A 622 15.22 6.19 -25.36
N ILE A 623 13.97 6.32 -24.92
CA ILE A 623 13.03 7.36 -25.36
C ILE A 623 12.93 8.39 -24.24
N ASP A 624 13.13 9.64 -24.60
CA ASP A 624 12.82 10.79 -23.75
C ASP A 624 11.43 11.32 -24.09
N ALA A 625 10.65 11.68 -23.08
CA ALA A 625 9.31 12.25 -23.29
C ALA A 625 9.36 13.68 -23.84
N ASN A 626 10.46 14.40 -23.58
CA ASN A 626 10.72 15.71 -24.16
C ASN A 626 11.59 15.56 -25.42
N ALA A 627 10.97 15.75 -26.58
CA ALA A 627 11.65 15.60 -27.87
C ALA A 627 12.79 16.63 -28.13
N ALA A 628 12.92 17.67 -27.28
CA ALA A 628 14.02 18.62 -27.37
C ALA A 628 15.31 18.14 -26.69
N ASP A 629 15.21 17.14 -25.80
CA ASP A 629 16.36 16.63 -25.06
C ASP A 629 17.20 15.71 -25.95
N THR A 630 18.52 15.85 -25.84
CA THR A 630 19.47 15.03 -26.59
C THR A 630 19.94 13.87 -25.73
N VAL A 631 19.54 12.65 -26.10
CA VAL A 631 19.96 11.43 -25.42
C VAL A 631 21.32 10.99 -25.94
N SER A 632 22.27 10.79 -25.03
CA SER A 632 23.60 10.23 -25.33
C SER A 632 23.81 8.89 -24.62
N TYR A 633 24.57 7.99 -25.26
CA TYR A 633 24.77 6.61 -24.81
C TYR A 633 26.23 6.32 -24.44
N LYS A 634 26.41 5.54 -23.38
CA LYS A 634 27.68 4.92 -22.98
C LYS A 634 27.45 3.44 -22.69
N ALA A 635 28.52 2.64 -22.74
CA ALA A 635 28.47 1.23 -22.39
C ALA A 635 29.58 0.87 -21.38
N ILE A 636 29.26 0.00 -20.44
CA ILE A 636 30.15 -0.50 -19.38
C ILE A 636 30.23 -2.02 -19.52
N ASN A 637 31.41 -2.60 -19.26
CA ASN A 637 31.71 -4.02 -19.46
C ASN A 637 31.54 -4.46 -20.93
N VAL A 638 32.05 -3.65 -21.87
CA VAL A 638 31.95 -3.93 -23.31
C VAL A 638 32.81 -5.14 -23.68
N PRO A 639 32.23 -6.21 -24.28
CA PRO A 639 33.01 -7.34 -24.78
C PRO A 639 34.06 -6.90 -25.80
N ALA A 640 35.19 -7.59 -25.85
CA ALA A 640 36.25 -7.26 -26.81
C ALA A 640 35.71 -7.32 -28.25
N GLY A 641 35.98 -6.26 -29.03
CA GLY A 641 35.50 -6.12 -30.41
C GLY A 641 34.07 -5.62 -30.55
N ALA A 642 33.33 -5.41 -29.45
CA ALA A 642 32.03 -4.77 -29.46
C ALA A 642 32.16 -3.24 -29.35
N SER A 643 31.20 -2.50 -29.91
CA SER A 643 31.13 -1.04 -29.77
C SER A 643 29.69 -0.57 -29.72
N VAL A 644 29.40 0.45 -28.91
CA VAL A 644 28.09 1.12 -28.86
C VAL A 644 28.24 2.54 -29.39
N ASP A 645 27.42 2.91 -30.35
CA ASP A 645 27.36 4.26 -30.90
C ASP A 645 26.73 5.23 -29.89
N SER A 646 27.45 6.32 -29.56
CA SER A 646 27.04 7.24 -28.51
C SER A 646 25.83 8.10 -28.84
N ALA A 647 25.42 8.20 -30.10
CA ALA A 647 24.27 9.00 -30.55
C ALA A 647 23.02 8.14 -30.77
N THR A 648 23.20 6.90 -31.21
CA THR A 648 22.10 6.02 -31.62
C THR A 648 21.86 4.86 -30.67
N GLY A 649 22.77 4.56 -29.72
CA GLY A 649 22.66 3.40 -28.84
C GLY A 649 22.82 2.05 -29.57
N THR A 650 23.31 2.07 -30.81
CA THR A 650 23.48 0.86 -31.63
C THR A 650 24.73 0.09 -31.20
N LEU A 651 24.55 -1.14 -30.72
CA LEU A 651 25.61 -2.13 -30.52
C LEU A 651 25.99 -2.77 -31.87
N SER A 652 27.29 -2.87 -32.13
CA SER A 652 27.87 -3.68 -33.20
C SER A 652 28.91 -4.62 -32.63
N TRP A 653 28.83 -5.92 -32.96
CA TRP A 653 29.76 -6.92 -32.47
C TRP A 653 29.83 -8.14 -33.40
N THR A 654 31.00 -8.78 -33.48
CA THR A 654 31.15 -10.10 -34.13
C THR A 654 31.91 -11.00 -33.15
N PRO A 655 31.20 -11.84 -32.35
CA PRO A 655 31.84 -12.63 -31.32
C PRO A 655 32.81 -13.68 -31.89
N THR A 656 33.92 -13.89 -31.22
CA THR A 656 34.91 -14.94 -31.53
C THR A 656 34.61 -16.23 -30.76
N PRO A 657 35.23 -17.37 -31.14
CA PRO A 657 34.95 -18.64 -30.46
C PRO A 657 35.30 -18.71 -28.96
N ASP A 658 36.30 -17.94 -28.53
CA ASP A 658 36.68 -17.77 -27.12
C ASP A 658 35.67 -16.92 -26.32
N GLN A 659 34.70 -16.31 -27.01
CA GLN A 659 33.62 -15.51 -26.41
C GLN A 659 32.29 -16.28 -26.33
N VAL A 660 32.26 -17.60 -26.54
CA VAL A 660 31.06 -18.42 -26.24
C VAL A 660 30.73 -18.36 -24.75
N GLY A 661 29.45 -18.13 -24.40
CA GLY A 661 28.99 -17.96 -23.02
C GLY A 661 28.21 -16.66 -22.78
N GLU A 662 27.94 -16.35 -21.51
CA GLU A 662 27.19 -15.14 -21.11
C GLU A 662 28.11 -13.92 -20.97
N HIS A 663 27.69 -12.79 -21.53
CA HIS A 663 28.35 -11.49 -21.39
C HIS A 663 27.33 -10.43 -20.98
N ASP A 664 27.50 -9.82 -19.81
CA ASP A 664 26.65 -8.74 -19.32
C ASP A 664 27.25 -7.38 -19.69
N LEU A 665 26.57 -6.69 -20.60
CA LEU A 665 26.85 -5.32 -21.03
C LEU A 665 25.86 -4.37 -20.38
N ILE A 666 26.33 -3.26 -19.80
CA ILE A 666 25.44 -2.24 -19.24
C ILE A 666 25.40 -1.06 -20.21
N ILE A 667 24.22 -0.71 -20.69
CA ILE A 667 23.99 0.48 -21.52
C ILE A 667 23.47 1.60 -20.61
N SER A 668 24.12 2.76 -20.67
CA SER A 668 23.71 3.97 -19.96
C SER A 668 23.24 5.01 -20.97
N ALA A 669 22.07 5.60 -20.72
CA ALA A 669 21.53 6.73 -21.48
C ALA A 669 21.38 7.95 -20.57
N THR A 670 21.76 9.14 -21.06
CA THR A 670 21.63 10.40 -20.32
C THR A 670 21.21 11.56 -21.22
N ASP A 671 20.33 12.41 -20.71
CA ASP A 671 19.91 13.71 -21.24
C ASP A 671 20.76 14.87 -20.66
N GLY A 672 21.75 14.56 -19.81
CA GLY A 672 22.57 15.52 -19.05
C GLY A 672 22.06 15.85 -17.65
N VAL A 673 20.82 15.49 -17.32
CA VAL A 673 20.15 15.71 -16.02
C VAL A 673 19.96 14.39 -15.28
N ALA A 674 19.37 13.39 -15.94
CA ALA A 674 19.13 12.05 -15.45
C ALA A 674 19.99 11.01 -16.16
N ILE A 675 20.22 9.89 -15.48
CA ILE A 675 20.87 8.71 -16.04
C ILE A 675 19.92 7.53 -15.86
N SER A 676 19.71 6.81 -16.94
CA SER A 676 19.05 5.50 -16.94
C SER A 676 20.03 4.45 -17.42
N THR A 677 19.91 3.23 -16.88
CA THR A 677 20.71 2.10 -17.31
C THR A 677 19.83 0.89 -17.59
N MET A 678 20.26 0.07 -18.53
CA MET A 678 19.77 -1.29 -18.68
C MET A 678 20.94 -2.27 -18.77
N THR A 679 20.70 -3.53 -18.43
CA THR A 679 21.65 -4.62 -18.66
C THR A 679 21.20 -5.41 -19.89
N ALA A 680 22.09 -5.63 -20.85
CA ALA A 680 21.92 -6.54 -21.97
C ALA A 680 22.80 -7.77 -21.71
N ARG A 681 22.17 -8.96 -21.64
CA ARG A 681 22.89 -10.23 -21.47
C ARG A 681 23.03 -10.89 -22.83
N LEU A 682 24.24 -10.89 -23.38
CA LEU A 682 24.53 -11.53 -24.65
C LEU A 682 24.99 -12.95 -24.39
N ASN A 683 24.14 -13.93 -24.69
CA ASN A 683 24.48 -15.35 -24.58
C ASN A 683 24.97 -15.85 -25.94
N VAL A 684 26.29 -15.91 -26.10
CA VAL A 684 26.95 -16.35 -27.33
C VAL A 684 26.92 -17.87 -27.42
N GLN A 685 26.33 -18.35 -28.50
CA GLN A 685 26.15 -19.75 -28.84
C GLN A 685 27.20 -20.19 -29.87
N PRO A 686 27.70 -21.43 -29.78
CA PRO A 686 28.76 -21.92 -30.68
C PRO A 686 28.28 -22.11 -32.12
N ASP A 687 26.98 -22.29 -32.35
CA ASP A 687 26.39 -22.40 -33.68
C ASP A 687 24.87 -22.11 -33.64
N ARG A 688 24.23 -22.13 -34.83
CA ARG A 688 22.79 -21.90 -34.99
C ARG A 688 21.94 -22.99 -34.34
N GLN A 689 22.42 -24.23 -34.27
CA GLN A 689 21.66 -25.33 -33.66
C GLN A 689 21.60 -25.16 -32.14
N ALA A 690 22.71 -24.77 -31.51
CA ALA A 690 22.77 -24.43 -30.09
C ALA A 690 21.86 -23.23 -29.77
N ALA A 691 21.90 -22.18 -30.60
CA ALA A 691 21.00 -21.02 -30.45
C ALA A 691 19.51 -21.38 -30.60
N PHE A 692 19.16 -22.27 -31.53
CA PHE A 692 17.80 -22.77 -31.68
C PHE A 692 17.30 -23.51 -30.44
N LEU A 693 18.15 -24.35 -29.83
CA LEU A 693 17.81 -25.06 -28.60
C LEU A 693 17.69 -24.09 -27.43
N ALA A 694 18.60 -23.12 -27.31
CA ALA A 694 18.60 -22.14 -26.23
C ALA A 694 17.38 -21.20 -26.29
N ALA A 695 16.92 -20.83 -27.49
CA ALA A 695 15.73 -20.00 -27.70
C ALA A 695 14.43 -20.64 -27.20
N GLN A 696 14.39 -21.95 -27.01
CA GLN A 696 13.26 -22.68 -26.44
C GLN A 696 13.26 -22.70 -24.90
N GLY A 697 14.26 -22.09 -24.26
CA GLY A 697 14.38 -22.05 -22.80
C GLY A 697 13.12 -21.48 -22.14
N GLY A 698 12.40 -22.34 -21.42
CA GLY A 698 11.09 -22.03 -20.80
C GLY A 698 9.92 -22.86 -21.32
N TYR A 699 10.08 -23.51 -22.49
CA TYR A 699 9.15 -24.54 -22.96
C TYR A 699 9.56 -25.91 -22.41
N ASP A 700 8.63 -26.58 -21.73
CA ASP A 700 8.76 -27.96 -21.31
C ASP A 700 7.74 -28.82 -22.07
N GLY A 701 8.23 -29.73 -22.92
CA GLY A 701 7.37 -30.63 -23.70
C GLY A 701 6.55 -31.62 -22.86
N ALA A 702 6.86 -31.79 -21.58
CA ALA A 702 6.07 -32.59 -20.64
C ALA A 702 4.96 -31.79 -19.95
N SER A 703 5.01 -30.46 -19.99
CA SER A 703 4.04 -29.57 -19.35
C SER A 703 2.79 -29.35 -20.20
N ALA A 704 1.65 -29.18 -19.53
CA ALA A 704 0.39 -28.83 -20.18
C ALA A 704 0.22 -27.31 -20.21
N TYR A 705 0.14 -26.75 -21.42
CA TYR A 705 -0.14 -25.32 -21.66
C TYR A 705 -1.57 -25.12 -22.15
N THR A 706 -2.08 -23.89 -22.03
CA THR A 706 -3.35 -23.53 -22.67
C THR A 706 -3.24 -23.69 -24.19
N THR A 707 -4.29 -24.19 -24.84
CA THR A 707 -4.29 -24.43 -26.29
C THR A 707 -3.93 -23.18 -27.10
N PRO A 708 -4.43 -21.97 -26.77
CA PRO A 708 -4.06 -20.75 -27.49
C PRO A 708 -2.57 -20.39 -27.37
N SER A 709 -1.99 -20.49 -26.17
CA SER A 709 -0.59 -20.10 -25.95
C SER A 709 0.39 -21.07 -26.63
N LEU A 710 0.12 -22.38 -26.57
CA LEU A 710 0.92 -23.39 -27.25
C LEU A 710 0.85 -23.26 -28.78
N ALA A 711 -0.32 -22.95 -29.33
CA ALA A 711 -0.48 -22.74 -30.78
C ALA A 711 0.34 -21.54 -31.27
N ALA A 712 0.36 -20.43 -30.52
CA ALA A 712 1.17 -19.27 -30.85
C ALA A 712 2.67 -19.59 -30.83
N PHE A 713 3.16 -20.33 -29.81
CA PHE A 713 4.56 -20.76 -29.74
C PHE A 713 4.94 -21.65 -30.93
N LYS A 714 4.13 -22.66 -31.24
CA LYS A 714 4.37 -23.58 -32.37
C LYS A 714 4.41 -22.88 -33.73
N ALA A 715 3.65 -21.80 -33.91
CA ALA A 715 3.64 -21.03 -35.15
C ALA A 715 4.98 -20.30 -35.41
N GLU A 716 5.64 -19.80 -34.35
CA GLU A 716 6.90 -19.04 -34.47
C GLU A 716 8.15 -19.94 -34.45
N ILE A 717 8.09 -21.12 -33.81
CA ILE A 717 9.24 -22.03 -33.76
C ILE A 717 9.53 -22.71 -35.10
N ALA A 718 8.50 -22.99 -35.91
CA ALA A 718 8.65 -23.69 -37.18
C ALA A 718 9.52 -22.93 -38.19
N PRO A 719 9.33 -21.61 -38.42
CA PRO A 719 10.25 -20.80 -39.23
C PRO A 719 11.69 -20.81 -38.71
N LEU A 720 11.90 -20.72 -37.39
CA LEU A 720 13.24 -20.74 -36.80
C LEU A 720 13.94 -22.09 -37.05
N GLN A 721 13.24 -23.20 -36.89
CA GLN A 721 13.76 -24.55 -37.16
C GLN A 721 14.22 -24.72 -38.62
N GLN A 722 13.47 -24.14 -39.58
CA GLN A 722 13.85 -24.17 -40.99
C GLN A 722 15.11 -23.33 -41.26
N ALA A 723 15.23 -22.18 -40.58
CA ALA A 723 16.33 -21.24 -40.78
C ALA A 723 17.69 -21.72 -40.28
N VAL A 724 17.71 -22.74 -39.40
CA VAL A 724 18.95 -23.38 -38.93
C VAL A 724 19.81 -23.87 -40.11
N ALA A 725 19.20 -24.40 -41.17
CA ALA A 725 19.89 -25.08 -42.26
C ALA A 725 20.02 -24.27 -43.58
N SER A 726 19.27 -23.17 -43.78
CA SER A 726 19.05 -22.64 -45.14
C SER A 726 18.91 -21.11 -45.31
N THR A 727 19.05 -20.29 -44.26
CA THR A 727 18.84 -18.83 -44.35
C THR A 727 20.15 -18.02 -44.30
N ALA A 728 20.16 -16.84 -44.93
CA ALA A 728 21.24 -15.86 -44.81
C ALA A 728 21.46 -15.42 -43.34
N ASP A 729 22.70 -15.10 -43.00
CA ASP A 729 23.12 -14.74 -41.62
C ASP A 729 22.31 -13.60 -41.00
N ALA A 730 21.82 -12.65 -41.81
CA ALA A 730 21.11 -11.46 -41.35
C ALA A 730 19.71 -11.73 -40.79
N ASP A 731 19.03 -12.80 -41.21
CA ASP A 731 17.61 -13.04 -40.87
C ASP A 731 17.44 -13.91 -39.61
N PHE A 732 18.45 -14.70 -39.25
CA PHE A 732 18.39 -15.66 -38.15
C PHE A 732 18.18 -15.01 -36.76
N PRO A 733 18.87 -13.90 -36.39
CA PRO A 733 18.65 -13.24 -35.09
C PRO A 733 17.23 -12.72 -34.88
N ALA A 734 16.56 -12.26 -35.93
CA ALA A 734 15.17 -11.78 -35.83
C ALA A 734 14.19 -12.92 -35.51
N LEU A 735 14.42 -14.11 -36.06
CA LEU A 735 13.62 -15.30 -35.75
C LEU A 735 13.84 -15.78 -34.30
N LEU A 736 15.08 -15.74 -33.80
CA LEU A 736 15.38 -16.05 -32.39
C LEU A 736 14.57 -15.14 -31.46
N LYS A 737 14.57 -13.83 -31.70
CA LYS A 737 13.81 -12.86 -30.90
C LYS A 737 12.30 -13.12 -30.89
N LYS A 738 11.71 -13.52 -32.03
CA LYS A 738 10.29 -13.88 -32.11
C LYS A 738 9.96 -15.10 -31.24
N VAL A 739 10.78 -16.14 -31.31
CA VAL A 739 10.60 -17.35 -30.49
C VAL A 739 10.74 -17.04 -29.00
N GLN A 740 11.77 -16.29 -28.60
CA GLN A 740 11.95 -15.86 -27.20
C GLN A 740 10.72 -15.08 -26.68
N ALA A 741 10.18 -14.16 -27.49
CA ALA A 741 9.02 -13.35 -27.11
C ALA A 741 7.72 -14.15 -26.93
N VAL A 742 7.53 -15.24 -27.67
CA VAL A 742 6.34 -16.10 -27.53
C VAL A 742 6.51 -17.17 -26.46
N VAL A 743 7.74 -17.66 -26.21
CA VAL A 743 8.03 -18.56 -25.08
C VAL A 743 7.67 -17.90 -23.75
N GLN A 744 7.98 -16.61 -23.59
CA GLN A 744 7.60 -15.84 -22.39
C GLN A 744 6.07 -15.68 -22.19
N LYS A 745 5.27 -15.95 -23.23
CA LYS A 745 3.81 -15.87 -23.21
C LYS A 745 3.14 -17.25 -23.10
N LEU A 746 3.93 -18.32 -22.93
CA LEU A 746 3.38 -19.65 -22.67
C LEU A 746 2.66 -19.64 -21.32
N GLU A 747 1.41 -20.08 -21.31
CA GLU A 747 0.57 -20.12 -20.12
C GLU A 747 0.34 -21.58 -19.72
N LEU A 748 0.82 -21.96 -18.54
CA LEU A 748 0.53 -23.28 -17.99
C LEU A 748 -0.99 -23.42 -17.77
N LEU A 749 -1.52 -24.61 -18.06
CA LEU A 749 -2.93 -24.91 -17.80
C LEU A 749 -3.21 -24.99 -16.29
N ASN A 750 -2.24 -25.50 -15.53
CA ASN A 750 -2.31 -25.73 -14.09
C ASN A 750 -1.05 -25.19 -13.39
N PRO A 751 -0.85 -23.87 -13.31
CA PRO A 751 0.22 -23.32 -12.47
C PRO A 751 -0.04 -23.68 -11.00
N ARG A 752 1.02 -23.98 -10.24
CA ARG A 752 0.93 -24.48 -8.87
C ARG A 752 1.65 -23.57 -7.89
N LEU A 753 1.03 -23.34 -6.73
CA LEU A 753 1.71 -22.70 -5.60
C LEU A 753 2.75 -23.66 -5.02
N ALA A 754 3.91 -23.11 -4.66
CA ALA A 754 5.01 -23.90 -4.08
C ALA A 754 4.72 -24.33 -2.64
N SER A 755 3.87 -23.60 -1.92
CA SER A 755 3.58 -23.82 -0.51
C SER A 755 2.74 -25.07 -0.26
N ASP A 756 1.70 -25.30 -1.06
CA ASP A 756 0.77 -26.41 -0.84
C ASP A 756 0.31 -27.16 -2.10
N GLY A 757 0.83 -26.79 -3.28
CA GLY A 757 0.49 -27.42 -4.55
C GLY A 757 -0.93 -27.13 -5.05
N SER A 758 -1.66 -26.20 -4.43
CA SER A 758 -2.93 -25.71 -4.93
C SER A 758 -2.75 -24.90 -6.23
N LEU A 759 -3.86 -24.62 -6.91
CA LEU A 759 -3.84 -23.89 -8.18
C LEU A 759 -3.48 -22.40 -7.96
N ASP A 760 -2.44 -21.91 -8.64
CA ASP A 760 -2.11 -20.48 -8.65
C ASP A 760 -3.04 -19.72 -9.61
N TRP A 761 -4.26 -19.46 -9.16
CA TRP A 761 -5.30 -18.82 -9.96
C TRP A 761 -5.08 -17.31 -10.17
N SER A 762 -4.04 -16.71 -9.55
CA SER A 762 -3.69 -15.30 -9.76
C SER A 762 -3.12 -15.00 -11.16
N LYS A 763 -2.69 -16.01 -11.90
CA LYS A 763 -2.07 -15.88 -13.23
C LYS A 763 -3.10 -15.69 -14.36
N ASN A 764 -3.96 -14.67 -14.23
CA ASN A 764 -5.03 -14.32 -15.19
C ASN A 764 -6.02 -15.47 -15.46
N MET A 765 -6.24 -16.35 -14.47
CA MET A 765 -7.09 -17.52 -14.67
C MET A 765 -8.58 -17.23 -14.49
N VAL A 766 -8.93 -16.14 -13.79
CA VAL A 766 -10.30 -15.83 -13.41
C VAL A 766 -10.67 -14.36 -13.64
N ALA A 767 -11.95 -14.11 -13.90
CA ALA A 767 -12.59 -12.83 -13.63
C ALA A 767 -13.39 -12.93 -12.32
N ALA A 768 -13.38 -11.88 -11.49
CA ALA A 768 -14.08 -11.85 -10.21
C ALA A 768 -15.09 -10.69 -10.14
N THR A 769 -16.19 -10.87 -9.38
CA THR A 769 -17.25 -9.85 -9.24
C THR A 769 -16.85 -8.69 -8.33
N VAL A 770 -16.61 -8.97 -7.05
CA VAL A 770 -16.36 -7.94 -6.01
C VAL A 770 -14.91 -7.86 -5.56
N LEU A 771 -14.11 -8.90 -5.84
CA LEU A 771 -12.68 -8.86 -5.53
C LEU A 771 -11.97 -7.88 -6.47
N ASN A 772 -11.16 -7.00 -5.89
CA ASN A 772 -10.26 -6.16 -6.65
C ASN A 772 -9.18 -7.04 -7.30
N ALA A 773 -9.09 -7.03 -8.64
CA ALA A 773 -8.12 -7.82 -9.39
C ALA A 773 -6.67 -7.56 -8.95
N ALA A 774 -6.35 -6.35 -8.49
CA ALA A 774 -5.01 -6.01 -7.98
C ALA A 774 -4.67 -6.74 -6.66
N ASN A 775 -5.65 -7.17 -5.88
CA ASN A 775 -5.46 -7.82 -4.59
C ASN A 775 -5.43 -9.36 -4.71
N ILE A 776 -5.84 -9.93 -5.84
CA ILE A 776 -5.91 -11.38 -6.05
C ILE A 776 -4.58 -12.10 -5.75
N PRO A 777 -3.39 -11.61 -6.19
CA PRO A 777 -2.13 -12.28 -5.89
C PRO A 777 -1.85 -12.41 -4.39
N GLY A 778 -2.40 -11.50 -3.58
CA GLY A 778 -2.28 -11.53 -2.13
C GLY A 778 -3.20 -12.54 -1.44
N LEU A 779 -4.13 -13.17 -2.17
CA LEU A 779 -4.98 -14.24 -1.63
C LEU A 779 -4.35 -15.64 -1.79
N LEU A 780 -3.07 -15.66 -2.16
CA LEU A 780 -2.25 -16.85 -2.47
C LEU A 780 -0.78 -16.64 -2.05
N ASP A 781 -0.50 -15.72 -1.13
CA ASP A 781 0.87 -15.32 -0.76
C ASP A 781 1.35 -15.86 0.59
N ASP A 782 0.51 -16.66 1.25
CA ASP A 782 0.71 -17.24 2.58
C ASP A 782 0.85 -16.19 3.70
N ASP A 783 0.46 -14.93 3.47
CA ASP A 783 0.44 -13.85 4.46
C ASP A 783 -0.96 -13.62 5.01
N TYR A 784 -1.18 -14.02 6.27
CA TYR A 784 -2.45 -13.82 6.97
C TYR A 784 -2.80 -12.37 7.30
N ASN A 785 -1.86 -11.44 7.12
CA ASN A 785 -2.12 -10.01 7.20
C ASN A 785 -2.67 -9.43 5.89
N THR A 786 -2.59 -10.18 4.79
CA THR A 786 -3.27 -9.82 3.55
C THR A 786 -4.79 -9.90 3.73
N THR A 787 -5.53 -9.23 2.84
CA THR A 787 -6.99 -9.17 2.92
C THR A 787 -7.65 -9.10 1.55
N SER A 788 -8.76 -9.83 1.43
CA SER A 788 -9.77 -9.68 0.38
C SER A 788 -10.45 -8.30 0.38
N GLY A 789 -10.24 -7.51 1.44
CA GLY A 789 -11.12 -6.41 1.82
C GLY A 789 -12.30 -6.89 2.67
N ASP A 790 -13.13 -5.95 3.08
CA ASP A 790 -14.34 -6.19 3.85
C ASP A 790 -15.52 -6.38 2.90
N LEU A 791 -15.86 -7.64 2.63
CA LEU A 791 -16.83 -8.06 1.65
C LEU A 791 -18.23 -8.15 2.27
N ARG A 792 -19.18 -7.46 1.64
CA ARG A 792 -20.60 -7.43 2.05
C ARG A 792 -21.50 -8.25 1.13
N ASP A 793 -21.00 -8.58 -0.05
CA ASP A 793 -21.68 -9.33 -1.10
C ASP A 793 -20.95 -10.65 -1.37
N VAL A 794 -21.63 -11.57 -2.06
CA VAL A 794 -21.04 -12.86 -2.48
C VAL A 794 -19.93 -12.64 -3.51
N VAL A 795 -18.89 -13.47 -3.43
CA VAL A 795 -17.81 -13.46 -4.43
C VAL A 795 -18.10 -14.53 -5.47
N THR A 796 -18.03 -14.18 -6.75
CA THR A 796 -18.08 -15.15 -7.86
C THR A 796 -16.81 -15.07 -8.69
N LEU A 797 -16.21 -16.22 -8.96
CA LEU A 797 -15.05 -16.40 -9.84
C LEU A 797 -15.49 -17.11 -11.12
N ASP A 798 -15.13 -16.56 -12.28
CA ASP A 798 -15.33 -17.15 -13.60
C ASP A 798 -13.99 -17.58 -14.20
N PHE A 799 -13.77 -18.89 -14.38
CA PHE A 799 -12.55 -19.45 -15.00
C PHE A 799 -12.53 -19.34 -16.53
N GLY A 800 -13.54 -18.74 -17.15
CA GLY A 800 -13.65 -18.51 -18.58
C GLY A 800 -14.41 -19.62 -19.32
N GLU A 801 -14.98 -19.28 -20.46
CA GLU A 801 -15.89 -20.17 -21.22
C GLU A 801 -15.26 -21.50 -21.63
N ASN A 802 -13.97 -21.48 -21.96
CA ASN A 802 -13.21 -22.61 -22.47
C ASN A 802 -12.61 -23.49 -21.37
N TYR A 803 -12.89 -23.22 -20.10
CA TYR A 803 -12.24 -23.91 -19.01
C TYR A 803 -13.21 -24.39 -17.95
N ARG A 804 -12.85 -25.49 -17.28
CA ARG A 804 -13.53 -25.99 -16.10
C ARG A 804 -12.54 -26.39 -15.04
N VAL A 805 -12.90 -26.29 -13.77
CA VAL A 805 -12.09 -26.74 -12.64
C VAL A 805 -12.82 -27.86 -11.92
N ALA A 806 -12.11 -28.93 -11.61
CA ALA A 806 -12.50 -29.92 -10.62
C ALA A 806 -11.64 -29.72 -9.37
N ALA A 807 -12.26 -29.70 -8.20
CA ALA A 807 -11.59 -29.46 -6.92
C ALA A 807 -11.88 -30.61 -5.96
N SER A 808 -10.88 -30.96 -5.15
CA SER A 808 -10.98 -31.91 -4.05
C SER A 808 -11.14 -31.22 -2.69
N ALA A 809 -10.71 -29.95 -2.57
CA ALA A 809 -10.88 -29.15 -1.37
C ALA A 809 -10.75 -27.64 -1.66
N PHE A 810 -11.15 -26.82 -0.69
CA PHE A 810 -10.94 -25.37 -0.67
C PHE A 810 -10.22 -24.95 0.61
N GLY A 811 -9.15 -24.18 0.49
CA GLY A 811 -8.47 -23.57 1.62
C GLY A 811 -9.00 -22.15 1.84
N ILE A 812 -9.44 -21.83 3.04
CA ILE A 812 -9.90 -20.47 3.38
C ILE A 812 -9.26 -20.08 4.71
N ARG A 813 -8.52 -18.97 4.70
CA ARG A 813 -7.87 -18.44 5.91
C ARG A 813 -8.49 -17.10 6.29
N PRO A 814 -8.89 -16.87 7.56
CA PRO A 814 -9.36 -15.56 7.95
C PRO A 814 -8.24 -14.53 7.91
N ARG A 815 -8.65 -13.28 7.78
CA ARG A 815 -7.78 -12.15 8.05
C ARG A 815 -7.41 -12.13 9.54
N PHE A 816 -6.16 -11.79 9.84
CA PHE A 816 -5.68 -11.55 11.20
C PHE A 816 -6.67 -10.71 12.06
N MET A 817 -6.88 -11.10 13.32
CA MET A 817 -7.79 -10.46 14.30
C MET A 817 -9.30 -10.53 13.95
N PHE A 818 -9.67 -11.15 12.84
CA PHE A 818 -11.06 -11.25 12.37
C PHE A 818 -11.45 -12.68 12.00
N GLY A 819 -11.09 -13.66 12.84
CA GLY A 819 -11.36 -15.08 12.61
C GLY A 819 -12.84 -15.41 12.40
N ASN A 820 -13.72 -14.68 13.08
CA ASN A 820 -15.17 -14.80 12.92
C ASN A 820 -15.67 -14.34 11.53
N ARG A 821 -14.91 -13.56 10.77
CA ARG A 821 -15.31 -13.09 9.43
C ARG A 821 -15.17 -14.13 8.33
N THR A 822 -14.58 -15.30 8.63
CA THR A 822 -14.71 -16.46 7.75
C THR A 822 -15.75 -17.45 8.23
N GLN A 823 -16.30 -17.32 9.43
CA GLN A 823 -17.26 -18.29 9.97
C GLN A 823 -18.52 -18.37 9.10
N GLY A 824 -18.90 -19.60 8.73
CA GLY A 824 -20.12 -19.86 7.97
C GLY A 824 -19.96 -19.83 6.44
N ILE A 825 -18.74 -19.80 5.90
CA ILE A 825 -18.51 -19.77 4.45
C ILE A 825 -18.68 -21.17 3.85
N ASN A 826 -19.40 -21.22 2.72
CA ASN A 826 -19.43 -22.33 1.78
C ASN A 826 -18.94 -21.90 0.39
N VAL A 827 -18.44 -22.88 -0.38
CA VAL A 827 -18.10 -22.71 -1.80
C VAL A 827 -19.08 -23.49 -2.67
N TYR A 828 -19.54 -22.87 -3.74
CA TYR A 828 -20.51 -23.43 -4.70
C TYR A 828 -19.92 -23.51 -6.10
N GLY A 829 -20.30 -24.53 -6.88
CA GLY A 829 -19.95 -24.69 -8.29
C GLY A 829 -21.14 -24.45 -9.22
N SER A 830 -20.90 -23.85 -10.39
CA SER A 830 -21.90 -23.70 -11.46
C SER A 830 -21.27 -23.73 -12.86
N ASN A 831 -22.08 -24.08 -13.86
CA ASN A 831 -21.72 -24.01 -15.28
C ASN A 831 -22.49 -22.92 -16.05
N ASP A 832 -23.54 -22.35 -15.48
CA ASP A 832 -24.43 -21.34 -16.08
C ASP A 832 -24.52 -20.05 -15.27
N SER A 833 -23.87 -19.99 -14.10
CA SER A 833 -23.94 -18.89 -13.12
C SER A 833 -25.35 -18.66 -12.53
N ALA A 834 -26.28 -19.59 -12.71
CA ALA A 834 -27.66 -19.52 -12.23
C ALA A 834 -28.00 -20.70 -11.31
N SER A 835 -27.59 -21.90 -11.69
CA SER A 835 -27.79 -23.14 -10.95
C SER A 835 -26.52 -23.47 -10.16
N TRP A 836 -26.62 -23.51 -8.83
CA TRP A 836 -25.47 -23.66 -7.94
C TRP A 836 -25.52 -24.96 -7.12
N THR A 837 -24.39 -25.66 -7.06
CA THR A 837 -24.19 -26.86 -6.24
C THR A 837 -23.25 -26.53 -5.09
N VAL A 838 -23.64 -26.84 -3.83
CA VAL A 838 -22.72 -26.74 -2.67
C VAL A 838 -21.58 -27.73 -2.87
N LEU A 839 -20.34 -27.26 -2.78
CA LEU A 839 -19.16 -28.11 -2.92
C LEU A 839 -18.45 -28.36 -1.61
N THR A 840 -18.46 -27.44 -0.65
CA THR A 840 -17.83 -27.65 0.67
C THR A 840 -18.61 -28.66 1.51
N SER A 841 -17.91 -29.65 2.08
CA SER A 841 -18.51 -30.68 2.95
C SER A 841 -19.03 -30.16 4.29
N ARG A 842 -18.54 -28.99 4.73
CA ARG A 842 -19.01 -28.23 5.88
C ARG A 842 -18.69 -26.76 5.70
N GLU A 843 -19.31 -25.92 6.51
CA GLU A 843 -18.92 -24.51 6.62
C GLU A 843 -17.60 -24.36 7.37
N THR A 844 -16.89 -23.27 7.07
CA THR A 844 -15.79 -22.76 7.89
C THR A 844 -16.26 -22.31 9.26
N THR A 845 -15.34 -22.27 10.22
CA THR A 845 -15.56 -21.96 11.63
C THR A 845 -14.81 -20.69 12.05
N ASP A 846 -15.00 -20.23 13.28
CA ASP A 846 -14.17 -19.17 13.86
C ASP A 846 -12.84 -19.75 14.36
N THR A 847 -11.75 -19.40 13.67
CA THR A 847 -10.39 -19.84 14.03
C THR A 847 -9.61 -18.81 14.86
N SER A 848 -10.27 -17.82 15.45
CA SER A 848 -9.61 -16.80 16.30
C SER A 848 -8.82 -17.44 17.45
N GLY A 849 -9.33 -18.50 18.06
CA GLY A 849 -8.63 -19.25 19.12
C GLY A 849 -7.60 -20.27 18.62
N GLN A 850 -7.36 -20.33 17.31
CA GLN A 850 -6.48 -21.31 16.66
C GLN A 850 -5.41 -20.60 15.81
N ASN A 851 -5.02 -19.38 16.19
CA ASN A 851 -4.02 -18.57 15.48
C ASN A 851 -4.37 -18.35 14.00
N PHE A 852 -5.66 -18.15 13.70
CA PHE A 852 -6.14 -17.82 12.36
C PHE A 852 -5.64 -18.80 11.28
N ILE A 853 -5.56 -20.10 11.61
CA ILE A 853 -5.14 -21.12 10.67
C ILE A 853 -6.07 -21.17 9.45
N MET A 854 -5.50 -21.56 8.30
CA MET A 854 -6.29 -21.89 7.13
C MET A 854 -7.08 -23.17 7.39
N GLU A 855 -8.38 -23.13 7.13
CA GLU A 855 -9.18 -24.35 7.07
C GLU A 855 -9.19 -24.88 5.64
N THR A 856 -8.74 -26.13 5.46
CA THR A 856 -8.90 -26.87 4.21
C THR A 856 -10.16 -27.71 4.29
N ILE A 857 -11.21 -27.30 3.59
CA ILE A 857 -12.51 -27.96 3.58
C ILE A 857 -12.60 -28.92 2.39
N PRO A 858 -12.76 -30.24 2.61
CA PRO A 858 -12.95 -31.20 1.53
C PRO A 858 -14.22 -30.92 0.74
N VAL A 859 -14.20 -31.29 -0.54
CA VAL A 859 -15.39 -31.29 -1.38
C VAL A 859 -16.37 -32.39 -0.96
N VAL A 860 -17.67 -32.16 -1.11
CA VAL A 860 -18.74 -33.13 -0.81
C VAL A 860 -18.51 -34.42 -1.62
N PRO A 861 -18.62 -35.60 -1.01
CA PRO A 861 -18.45 -36.87 -1.71
C PRO A 861 -19.30 -36.98 -2.98
N GLY A 862 -18.67 -37.34 -4.09
CA GLY A 862 -19.26 -37.47 -5.43
C GLY A 862 -19.20 -36.20 -6.28
N GLN A 863 -18.70 -35.08 -5.72
CA GLN A 863 -18.51 -33.83 -6.45
C GLN A 863 -17.04 -33.57 -6.86
N GLU A 864 -16.09 -34.37 -6.40
CA GLU A 864 -14.65 -34.16 -6.60
C GLU A 864 -14.22 -34.24 -8.07
N ASP A 865 -14.92 -35.07 -8.86
CA ASP A 865 -14.68 -35.23 -10.31
C ASP A 865 -15.55 -34.29 -11.16
N GLN A 866 -16.49 -33.56 -10.54
CA GLN A 866 -17.36 -32.64 -11.25
C GLN A 866 -16.62 -31.37 -11.64
N LYS A 867 -16.92 -30.88 -12.85
CA LYS A 867 -16.19 -29.80 -13.51
C LYS A 867 -17.07 -28.56 -13.63
N TYR A 868 -16.66 -27.46 -13.01
CA TYR A 868 -17.41 -26.20 -12.97
C TYR A 868 -16.63 -25.04 -13.60
N ARG A 869 -17.36 -24.10 -14.20
CA ARG A 869 -16.79 -22.84 -14.74
C ARG A 869 -16.75 -21.76 -13.66
N TYR A 870 -17.85 -21.64 -12.93
CA TYR A 870 -18.07 -20.59 -11.94
C TYR A 870 -17.97 -21.15 -10.54
N PHE A 871 -17.37 -20.39 -9.64
CA PHE A 871 -17.32 -20.68 -8.21
C PHE A 871 -17.86 -19.50 -7.42
N MET A 872 -18.76 -19.75 -6.46
CA MET A 872 -19.29 -18.71 -5.58
C MET A 872 -18.87 -18.99 -4.14
N ILE A 873 -18.33 -17.97 -3.47
CA ILE A 873 -17.95 -17.97 -2.06
C ILE A 873 -18.96 -17.12 -1.31
N ARG A 874 -19.67 -17.72 -0.35
CA ARG A 874 -20.79 -17.09 0.35
C ARG A 874 -20.79 -17.46 1.84
N VAL A 875 -21.10 -16.49 2.69
CA VAL A 875 -21.40 -16.72 4.11
C VAL A 875 -22.87 -17.12 4.24
N ASP A 876 -23.14 -18.37 4.64
CA ASP A 876 -24.50 -18.87 4.88
C ASP A 876 -24.93 -18.64 6.32
N HIS A 877 -24.08 -18.99 7.30
CA HIS A 877 -24.36 -18.83 8.72
C HIS A 877 -23.25 -18.02 9.43
N PRO A 878 -23.35 -16.69 9.42
CA PRO A 878 -22.30 -15.84 9.97
C PRO A 878 -22.14 -16.04 11.48
N GLY A 879 -20.89 -15.90 11.94
CA GLY A 879 -20.57 -15.80 13.36
C GLY A 879 -21.13 -14.52 14.03
N PRO A 880 -20.98 -14.40 15.36
CA PRO A 880 -21.27 -13.15 16.06
C PRO A 880 -20.50 -11.98 15.42
N PRO A 881 -21.15 -10.86 15.10
CA PRO A 881 -20.49 -9.78 14.38
C PRO A 881 -19.46 -9.05 15.25
N THR A 882 -18.29 -8.77 14.66
CA THR A 882 -17.27 -7.91 15.30
C THR A 882 -17.77 -6.47 15.46
N ASP A 883 -18.55 -6.00 14.48
CA ASP A 883 -19.26 -4.74 14.51
C ASP A 883 -20.76 -5.02 14.33
N PRO A 884 -21.62 -4.72 15.33
CA PRO A 884 -23.07 -4.93 15.24
C PRO A 884 -23.73 -4.26 14.03
N ALA A 885 -23.10 -3.23 13.43
CA ALA A 885 -23.60 -2.58 12.23
C ALA A 885 -23.42 -3.41 10.95
N TYR A 886 -22.56 -4.41 10.95
CA TYR A 886 -22.20 -5.21 9.78
C TYR A 886 -22.30 -6.72 10.06
N PRO A 887 -23.51 -7.26 10.30
CA PRO A 887 -23.71 -8.70 10.46
C PRO A 887 -23.34 -9.44 9.17
N GLY A 888 -22.53 -10.49 9.29
CA GLY A 888 -22.13 -11.36 8.17
C GLY A 888 -21.11 -10.78 7.19
N ILE A 889 -20.41 -9.72 7.57
CA ILE A 889 -19.25 -9.22 6.83
C ILE A 889 -18.18 -10.33 6.71
N SER A 890 -17.67 -10.55 5.49
CA SER A 890 -16.61 -11.54 5.25
C SER A 890 -15.28 -10.89 4.90
N SER A 891 -14.20 -11.51 5.36
CA SER A 891 -12.84 -11.11 5.01
C SER A 891 -11.89 -12.27 5.25
N TYR A 892 -11.06 -12.57 4.26
CA TYR A 892 -10.08 -13.66 4.31
C TYR A 892 -8.75 -13.20 3.73
N SER A 893 -7.67 -13.81 4.23
CA SER A 893 -6.31 -13.59 3.78
C SER A 893 -5.91 -14.54 2.66
N GLU A 894 -6.42 -15.77 2.65
CA GLU A 894 -6.11 -16.79 1.63
C GLU A 894 -7.38 -17.45 1.08
N LEU A 895 -7.35 -17.82 -0.22
CA LEU A 895 -8.40 -18.60 -0.88
C LEU A 895 -7.80 -19.60 -1.89
N HIS A 896 -7.65 -20.86 -1.48
CA HIS A 896 -6.94 -21.90 -2.25
C HIS A 896 -7.90 -22.90 -2.90
N PHE A 897 -7.57 -23.31 -4.14
CA PHE A 897 -8.28 -24.36 -4.88
C PHE A 897 -7.37 -25.59 -5.04
N TYR A 898 -7.66 -26.65 -4.28
CA TYR A 898 -6.97 -27.93 -4.43
C TYR A 898 -7.66 -28.71 -5.55
N GLY A 899 -7.08 -28.70 -6.75
CA GLY A 899 -7.79 -29.23 -7.92
C GLY A 899 -7.02 -29.05 -9.23
N SER A 900 -7.68 -29.33 -10.35
CA SER A 900 -7.12 -29.10 -11.68
C SER A 900 -8.11 -28.40 -12.60
N ARG A 901 -7.60 -27.45 -13.38
CA ARG A 901 -8.26 -26.83 -14.52
C ARG A 901 -8.07 -27.69 -15.76
N TYR A 902 -9.13 -27.75 -16.57
CA TYR A 902 -9.22 -28.48 -17.82
C TYR A 902 -9.49 -27.48 -18.95
N ASP A 903 -8.74 -27.62 -20.04
CA ASP A 903 -8.95 -26.86 -21.28
C ASP A 903 -9.91 -27.62 -22.19
N LEU A 904 -11.06 -27.01 -22.49
CA LEU A 904 -12.07 -27.59 -23.38
C LEU A 904 -11.69 -27.47 -24.87
N LEU A 905 -10.68 -26.68 -25.23
CA LEU A 905 -10.14 -26.59 -26.59
C LEU A 905 -9.11 -27.68 -26.89
N ALA A 906 -8.56 -28.33 -25.86
CA ALA A 906 -7.63 -29.42 -26.02
C ALA A 906 -8.35 -30.66 -26.59
N PRO A 907 -7.85 -31.29 -27.67
CA PRO A 907 -8.45 -32.50 -28.20
C PRO A 907 -8.37 -33.63 -27.18
N VAL A 908 -9.49 -34.29 -26.89
CA VAL A 908 -9.57 -35.45 -25.99
C VAL A 908 -9.50 -36.73 -26.82
N ASP A 909 -8.56 -37.62 -26.50
CA ASP A 909 -8.53 -38.95 -27.11
C ASP A 909 -9.70 -39.80 -26.62
N VAL A 910 -10.66 -40.04 -27.51
CA VAL A 910 -11.86 -40.84 -27.26
C VAL A 910 -11.78 -42.20 -27.95
N SER A 911 -10.58 -42.63 -28.36
CA SER A 911 -10.37 -43.89 -29.08
C SER A 911 -10.83 -45.11 -28.28
N ALA A 912 -10.69 -45.08 -26.96
CA ALA A 912 -11.16 -46.14 -26.07
C ALA A 912 -12.70 -46.24 -26.00
N SER A 913 -13.41 -45.17 -26.37
CA SER A 913 -14.86 -45.07 -26.38
C SER A 913 -15.49 -45.52 -27.70
N VAL A 914 -14.66 -45.91 -28.68
CA VAL A 914 -15.14 -46.31 -30.01
C VAL A 914 -14.50 -47.61 -30.48
N LYS A 915 -15.23 -48.35 -31.32
CA LYS A 915 -14.69 -49.43 -32.13
C LYS A 915 -14.38 -48.90 -33.53
N MET A 916 -13.14 -49.07 -34.00
CA MET A 916 -12.72 -48.64 -35.34
C MET A 916 -12.41 -49.86 -36.24
N LEU A 917 -13.21 -50.06 -37.28
CA LEU A 917 -13.06 -51.13 -38.27
C LEU A 917 -12.58 -50.55 -39.60
N GLN A 918 -11.47 -51.06 -40.13
CA GLN A 918 -10.87 -50.58 -41.39
C GLN A 918 -11.04 -51.64 -42.49
N SER A 919 -11.34 -51.20 -43.72
CA SER A 919 -11.36 -52.06 -44.90
C SER A 919 -9.96 -52.28 -45.48
N GLY A 920 -9.82 -53.28 -46.35
CA GLY A 920 -8.66 -53.34 -47.24
C GLY A 920 -8.59 -52.11 -48.17
N LEU A 921 -7.38 -51.77 -48.62
CA LEU A 921 -7.16 -50.70 -49.60
C LEU A 921 -7.35 -51.24 -51.02
N SER A 922 -8.15 -50.55 -51.81
CA SER A 922 -8.30 -50.77 -53.24
C SER A 922 -7.46 -49.75 -54.01
N VAL A 923 -6.82 -50.17 -55.11
CA VAL A 923 -6.03 -49.25 -55.96
C VAL A 923 -6.81 -48.91 -57.22
N ASN A 924 -6.99 -47.62 -57.49
CA ASN A 924 -7.46 -47.16 -58.79
C ASN A 924 -6.26 -47.07 -59.74
N ARG A 925 -6.21 -47.96 -60.74
CA ARG A 925 -5.06 -48.06 -61.67
C ARG A 925 -4.89 -46.85 -62.58
N PHE A 926 -5.93 -46.03 -62.79
CA PHE A 926 -5.86 -44.81 -63.60
C PHE A 926 -5.29 -43.63 -62.81
N THR A 927 -5.75 -43.43 -61.58
CA THR A 927 -5.28 -42.31 -60.73
C THR A 927 -4.10 -42.68 -59.85
N GLN A 928 -3.74 -43.96 -59.78
CA GLN A 928 -2.73 -44.54 -58.87
C GLN A 928 -2.98 -44.25 -57.38
N LYS A 929 -4.23 -43.93 -57.01
CA LYS A 929 -4.62 -43.69 -55.62
C LYS A 929 -5.07 -44.98 -54.93
N TYR A 930 -4.76 -45.08 -53.65
CA TYR A 930 -5.21 -46.18 -52.78
C TYR A 930 -6.35 -45.68 -51.90
N SER A 931 -7.51 -46.32 -51.95
CA SER A 931 -8.68 -45.93 -51.15
C SER A 931 -9.22 -47.09 -50.31
N GLY A 932 -9.60 -46.79 -49.08
CA GLY A 932 -10.33 -47.70 -48.18
C GLY A 932 -11.28 -46.94 -47.27
N THR A 933 -11.99 -47.64 -46.40
CA THR A 933 -12.94 -47.04 -45.43
C THR A 933 -12.56 -47.38 -44.00
N VAL A 934 -12.96 -46.49 -43.08
CA VAL A 934 -12.91 -46.71 -41.64
C VAL A 934 -14.30 -46.46 -41.07
N THR A 935 -14.89 -47.47 -40.43
CA THR A 935 -16.15 -47.36 -39.70
C THR A 935 -15.85 -47.20 -38.22
N ILE A 936 -16.38 -46.15 -37.62
CA ILE A 936 -16.19 -45.76 -36.22
C ILE A 936 -17.54 -45.88 -35.52
N THR A 937 -17.61 -46.71 -34.47
CA THR A 937 -18.84 -46.97 -33.70
C THR A 937 -18.65 -46.55 -32.25
N ASN A 938 -19.54 -45.73 -31.69
CA ASN A 938 -19.55 -45.44 -30.26
C ASN A 938 -19.97 -46.67 -29.45
N THR A 939 -19.10 -47.14 -28.55
CA THR A 939 -19.32 -48.33 -27.72
C THR A 939 -19.78 -48.02 -26.30
N THR A 940 -19.97 -46.74 -25.97
CA THR A 940 -20.39 -46.28 -24.65
C THR A 940 -21.90 -46.07 -24.57
N GLN A 941 -22.42 -45.90 -23.33
CA GLN A 941 -23.82 -45.54 -23.11
C GLN A 941 -24.08 -44.02 -23.18
N GLN A 942 -23.06 -43.20 -23.43
CA GLN A 942 -23.18 -41.75 -23.55
C GLN A 942 -22.85 -41.29 -24.97
N ALA A 943 -23.41 -40.16 -25.40
CA ALA A 943 -23.04 -39.56 -26.68
C ALA A 943 -21.62 -38.99 -26.60
N ILE A 944 -20.79 -39.27 -27.59
CA ILE A 944 -19.47 -38.63 -27.73
C ILE A 944 -19.68 -37.31 -28.48
N LYS A 945 -19.43 -36.21 -27.79
CA LYS A 945 -19.55 -34.86 -28.35
C LYS A 945 -18.37 -34.53 -29.26
N GLY A 946 -18.63 -33.80 -30.34
CA GLY A 946 -17.58 -33.34 -31.25
C GLY A 946 -17.59 -31.83 -31.50
N PRO A 947 -16.88 -31.37 -32.54
CA PRO A 947 -16.41 -32.12 -33.71
C PRO A 947 -15.39 -33.23 -33.43
N LEU A 948 -15.58 -34.39 -34.08
CA LEU A 948 -14.73 -35.57 -33.95
C LEU A 948 -13.74 -35.66 -35.11
N GLN A 949 -12.47 -35.92 -34.81
CA GLN A 949 -11.38 -35.96 -35.78
C GLN A 949 -10.68 -37.30 -35.75
N PHE A 950 -10.70 -38.02 -36.87
CA PHE A 950 -9.96 -39.26 -37.05
C PHE A 950 -8.54 -38.96 -37.53
N THR A 951 -7.55 -39.22 -36.70
CA THR A 951 -6.14 -38.91 -36.98
C THR A 951 -5.38 -40.16 -37.39
N LEU A 952 -4.47 -40.01 -38.36
CA LEU A 952 -3.61 -41.09 -38.86
C LEU A 952 -2.19 -40.87 -38.34
N GLU A 953 -1.91 -41.31 -37.11
CA GLU A 953 -0.59 -41.19 -36.49
C GLU A 953 0.42 -42.11 -37.20
N TYR A 954 1.69 -41.70 -37.28
CA TYR A 954 2.76 -42.53 -37.87
C TYR A 954 2.45 -43.04 -39.30
N LEU A 955 1.79 -42.22 -40.12
CA LEU A 955 1.55 -42.56 -41.52
C LEU A 955 2.90 -42.85 -42.22
N THR A 956 2.98 -43.97 -42.96
CA THR A 956 4.19 -44.38 -43.69
C THR A 956 4.85 -43.20 -44.41
N ALA A 957 6.14 -42.95 -44.14
CA ALA A 957 6.87 -41.85 -44.76
C ALA A 957 6.83 -41.95 -46.31
N GLY A 958 6.56 -40.82 -46.97
CA GLY A 958 6.36 -40.77 -48.43
C GLY A 958 4.94 -41.10 -48.90
N VAL A 959 4.01 -41.38 -47.99
CA VAL A 959 2.57 -41.53 -48.26
C VAL A 959 1.83 -40.28 -47.79
N THR A 960 0.92 -39.77 -48.62
CA THR A 960 0.08 -38.58 -48.29
C THR A 960 -1.39 -38.97 -48.25
N LEU A 961 -2.12 -38.51 -47.23
CA LEU A 961 -3.59 -38.61 -47.18
C LEU A 961 -4.20 -37.46 -47.99
N ASP A 962 -4.75 -37.77 -49.17
CA ASP A 962 -5.21 -36.77 -50.12
C ASP A 962 -6.51 -36.09 -49.70
N ASN A 963 -7.38 -36.81 -49.00
CA ASN A 963 -8.68 -36.31 -48.55
C ASN A 963 -8.67 -35.89 -47.08
N ALA A 964 -7.51 -35.50 -46.55
CA ALA A 964 -7.40 -34.96 -45.21
C ALA A 964 -8.24 -33.69 -45.07
N SER A 965 -8.98 -33.56 -43.96
CA SER A 965 -9.62 -32.30 -43.58
C SER A 965 -8.59 -31.25 -43.13
N GLY A 966 -7.42 -31.70 -42.69
CA GLY A 966 -6.29 -30.86 -42.34
C GLY A 966 -5.09 -31.68 -41.86
N VAL A 967 -4.02 -30.98 -41.50
CA VAL A 967 -2.83 -31.54 -40.86
C VAL A 967 -2.59 -30.74 -39.58
N LYS A 968 -2.46 -31.42 -38.44
CA LYS A 968 -2.15 -30.81 -37.15
C LYS A 968 -0.93 -31.51 -36.54
N ASP A 969 0.08 -30.74 -36.17
CA ASP A 969 1.35 -31.26 -35.62
C ASP A 969 2.01 -32.33 -36.52
N GLY A 970 1.92 -32.16 -37.84
CA GLY A 970 2.44 -33.13 -38.82
C GLY A 970 1.58 -34.38 -39.02
N VAL A 971 0.48 -34.52 -38.27
CA VAL A 971 -0.45 -35.65 -38.35
C VAL A 971 -1.68 -35.28 -39.19
N PRO A 972 -1.95 -35.99 -40.31
CA PRO A 972 -3.15 -35.74 -41.10
C PRO A 972 -4.40 -36.30 -40.40
N TYR A 973 -5.53 -35.61 -40.54
CA TYR A 973 -6.80 -36.03 -39.96
C TYR A 973 -7.99 -35.82 -40.90
N ILE A 974 -9.09 -36.53 -40.63
CA ILE A 974 -10.38 -36.37 -41.29
C ILE A 974 -11.42 -36.03 -40.21
N THR A 975 -12.10 -34.89 -40.36
CA THR A 975 -13.25 -34.54 -39.51
C THR A 975 -14.43 -35.42 -39.87
N LEU A 976 -15.05 -36.04 -38.87
CA LEU A 976 -16.23 -36.87 -39.09
C LEU A 976 -17.38 -35.99 -39.61
N PRO A 977 -18.20 -36.50 -40.55
CA PRO A 977 -19.36 -35.79 -41.06
C PRO A 977 -20.49 -35.63 -40.01
N ALA A 978 -20.46 -36.41 -38.92
CA ALA A 978 -21.36 -36.24 -37.78
C ALA A 978 -20.71 -35.34 -36.73
N ALA A 979 -21.45 -34.35 -36.23
CA ALA A 979 -20.98 -33.47 -35.15
C ALA A 979 -20.81 -34.25 -33.84
N ASP A 980 -21.77 -35.10 -33.49
CA ASP A 980 -21.74 -35.98 -32.31
C ASP A 980 -21.93 -37.45 -32.73
N LEU A 981 -21.51 -38.39 -31.88
CA LEU A 981 -21.70 -39.83 -32.04
C LEU A 981 -22.58 -40.37 -30.89
N ALA A 982 -23.87 -40.61 -31.13
CA ALA A 982 -24.79 -41.17 -30.14
C ALA A 982 -24.42 -42.62 -29.73
N PRO A 983 -24.90 -43.14 -28.58
CA PRO A 983 -24.64 -44.52 -28.16
C PRO A 983 -24.97 -45.54 -29.25
N GLY A 984 -24.01 -46.40 -29.61
CA GLY A 984 -24.16 -47.41 -30.66
C GLY A 984 -24.15 -46.89 -32.11
N GLN A 985 -24.16 -45.57 -32.33
CA GLN A 985 -24.13 -44.98 -33.66
C GLN A 985 -22.78 -45.28 -34.35
N SER A 986 -22.83 -45.51 -35.67
CA SER A 986 -21.64 -45.73 -36.50
C SER A 986 -21.53 -44.69 -37.61
N VAL A 987 -20.31 -44.24 -37.89
CA VAL A 987 -19.97 -43.34 -39.00
C VAL A 987 -18.87 -43.98 -39.82
N THR A 988 -19.01 -43.99 -41.14
CA THR A 988 -17.99 -44.52 -42.06
C THR A 988 -17.37 -43.38 -42.85
N LEU A 989 -16.04 -43.31 -42.83
CA LEU A 989 -15.24 -42.34 -43.59
C LEU A 989 -14.35 -43.04 -44.61
N THR A 990 -14.11 -42.38 -45.75
CA THR A 990 -13.17 -42.85 -46.77
C THR A 990 -11.77 -42.29 -46.47
N THR A 991 -10.74 -43.08 -46.72
CA THR A 991 -9.34 -42.67 -46.71
C THR A 991 -8.77 -42.86 -48.12
N THR A 992 -8.12 -41.85 -48.68
CA THR A 992 -7.52 -41.88 -50.02
C THR A 992 -6.07 -41.42 -49.95
N PHE A 993 -5.15 -42.22 -50.48
CA PHE A 993 -3.72 -42.00 -50.35
C PHE A 993 -3.00 -41.87 -51.69
N SER A 994 -2.03 -40.95 -51.73
CA SER A 994 -0.93 -40.93 -52.68
C SER A 994 0.25 -41.75 -52.14
N ASN A 995 0.75 -42.69 -52.91
CA ASN A 995 1.89 -43.54 -52.52
C ASN A 995 2.80 -43.81 -53.73
N PRO A 996 3.57 -42.79 -54.18
CA PRO A 996 4.36 -42.87 -55.42
C PRO A 996 5.44 -43.95 -55.36
N SER A 997 5.97 -44.22 -54.17
CA SER A 997 7.00 -45.25 -53.93
C SER A 997 6.42 -46.66 -53.72
N LYS A 998 5.09 -46.83 -53.83
CA LYS A 998 4.39 -48.13 -53.69
C LYS A 998 4.73 -48.87 -52.39
N LEU A 999 4.92 -48.13 -51.30
CA LEU A 999 5.24 -48.67 -49.98
C LEU A 999 4.01 -49.33 -49.32
N ALA A 1000 4.21 -50.12 -48.28
CA ALA A 1000 3.10 -50.57 -47.45
C ALA A 1000 2.50 -49.37 -46.69
N ILE A 1001 1.20 -49.10 -46.86
CA ILE A 1001 0.50 -48.00 -46.18
C ILE A 1001 0.07 -48.49 -44.80
N SER A 1002 0.64 -47.92 -43.75
CA SER A 1002 0.33 -48.19 -42.35
C SER A 1002 0.16 -46.87 -41.59
N TYR A 1003 -0.69 -46.87 -40.56
CA TYR A 1003 -0.90 -45.75 -39.65
C TYR A 1003 -1.55 -46.21 -38.33
N GLY A 1004 -1.20 -45.54 -37.24
CA GLY A 1004 -1.91 -45.53 -35.97
C GLY A 1004 -3.24 -44.77 -36.10
N ARG A 1005 -4.23 -45.17 -35.30
CA ARG A 1005 -5.60 -44.68 -35.40
C ARG A 1005 -6.00 -44.06 -34.07
N LYS A 1006 -6.35 -42.78 -34.08
CA LYS A 1006 -7.03 -42.15 -32.95
C LYS A 1006 -8.28 -41.41 -33.41
N LEU A 1007 -9.25 -41.36 -32.52
CA LEU A 1007 -10.39 -40.45 -32.63
C LEU A 1007 -10.26 -39.41 -31.53
N LEU A 1008 -10.15 -38.15 -31.93
CA LEU A 1008 -10.08 -37.03 -31.02
C LEU A 1008 -11.42 -36.28 -31.01
N SER A 1009 -11.91 -35.93 -29.84
CA SER A 1009 -12.99 -34.95 -29.66
C SER A 1009 -12.37 -33.57 -29.48
N ALA A 1010 -12.65 -32.66 -30.40
CA ALA A 1010 -12.22 -31.27 -30.32
C ALA A 1010 -13.42 -30.43 -29.90
N LYS A 1011 -13.39 -29.90 -28.66
CA LYS A 1011 -14.53 -29.42 -27.87
C LYS A 1011 -15.35 -30.54 -27.25
N TYR A 1012 -15.37 -30.53 -25.92
CA TYR A 1012 -16.50 -31.03 -25.15
C TYR A 1012 -17.83 -30.47 -25.67
#